data_AF-A0A075URL9-F1
#
_entry.id   AF-A0A075URL9-F1
#
_cell.length_a   1.000
_cell.length_b   1.000
_cell.length_c   1.000
_cell.angle_alpha   90.00
_cell.angle_beta   90.00
_cell.angle_gamma   90.00
#
_symmetry.space_group_name_H-M   'P 1'
#
loop_
_entity.id
_entity.type
_entity.pdbx_description
1 polymer ?
#
loop_
_entity_poly.entity_id
_entity_poly.type
_entity_poly.pdbx_seq_one_letter_code
_entity_poly.pdbx_strand_id
1 'polypeptide(L)'
;MTACGQDGCPGVLGKTGFCKICGLPPGTPEESPGKPTLVIPGPGEAPTRITSTVATRAQQIAGHAGTDDRAPLPVVELPEVASRLLTEPHVPEEERFCGKHGCTATPVGRSVAGGPAPAEGFCPVCRTPFSFSPKLSAGDVVDGRYHVLGCVARGGLGFVYLATDSGLGDRYVALKGLINTNNTAAVRIAETESQVLTALDHPNIVRILDVVKHDDFRYIVMEFVDGLSLREVKNRRRAGLDSGEGRLLVEHVVGYGREILTALDYLHGEGLLYCDMKPDNVIHGEKRIKLIDFGAIRKIDDDESPIVGTEHYQVTPKERATHGLTVRSDIHTVGVTLRELFQASDGWSVTTDARGVRFGIESFLRVLDRATAPFEQRFATAREMLVQLDGVLDEILSLRDKQYRPGASTLFAEGAVLLDAGLGQAPPLEHWTRGTPVSLGARPSAVEIALGLPVPREDPDDPQANFLRAVRAPDAARLLKKLDKVTGSPEVGFRRCRAQLELGAVIEGTLAVAEAERLLGERAAHDWRVAWHRGLLALGEGDFAAAKEKFTAVYRDIPGEEPPKLALGLCEEHLNGAAAAERYYDALWVRDRAQVSAAFGLARVRLARGDRAAAVEILDQVPEFSRYDEAARIAGVRVLSAPMPETGDLPASAELDDAVVRLTALDLDGDALDRLVTAVRETGLAGVLLGQDGITDGEILRADETGARTVLDRSYRRLAHHAPSPEAHDVLIDLANSVRPVTLV
;
A
#
# COMPACT_ATOMS: atom_id res chain seq x y z
N MET A 1 46.24 -15.70 -10.16
CA MET A 1 45.13 -15.31 -9.27
C MET A 1 44.22 -16.52 -9.16
N THR A 2 43.96 -17.00 -7.95
CA THR A 2 43.14 -18.18 -7.69
C THR A 2 41.65 -17.84 -7.94
N ALA A 3 40.91 -18.66 -8.69
CA ALA A 3 39.48 -18.44 -8.91
C ALA A 3 38.67 -18.69 -7.63
N CYS A 4 37.49 -18.07 -7.51
CA CYS A 4 36.63 -18.18 -6.32
C CYS A 4 36.15 -19.62 -6.04
N GLY A 5 35.97 -20.45 -7.07
CA GLY A 5 35.51 -21.84 -6.92
C GLY A 5 34.06 -22.01 -6.42
N GLN A 6 33.28 -20.94 -6.30
CA GLN A 6 31.84 -20.99 -5.96
C GLN A 6 31.00 -20.94 -7.24
N ASP A 7 29.96 -21.77 -7.34
CA ASP A 7 29.06 -21.84 -8.50
C ASP A 7 28.49 -20.46 -8.86
N GLY A 8 28.70 -20.04 -10.11
CA GLY A 8 28.16 -18.79 -10.66
C GLY A 8 28.93 -17.49 -10.34
N CYS A 9 30.09 -17.55 -9.67
CA CYS A 9 30.86 -16.36 -9.31
C CYS A 9 32.09 -16.12 -10.23
N PRO A 10 32.14 -15.03 -11.03
CA PRO A 10 33.28 -14.73 -11.92
C PRO A 10 34.49 -14.10 -11.20
N GLY A 11 34.44 -14.02 -9.86
CA GLY A 11 35.47 -13.34 -9.08
C GLY A 11 36.71 -14.18 -8.83
N VAL A 12 37.82 -13.49 -8.57
CA VAL A 12 39.10 -14.10 -8.16
C VAL A 12 39.34 -13.84 -6.68
N LEU A 13 40.03 -14.76 -6.01
CA LEU A 13 40.47 -14.58 -4.64
C LEU A 13 41.45 -13.41 -4.56
N GLY A 14 41.14 -12.48 -3.65
CA GLY A 14 42.04 -11.40 -3.28
C GLY A 14 43.21 -11.92 -2.43
N LYS A 15 44.15 -11.02 -2.13
CA LYS A 15 45.30 -11.30 -1.26
C LYS A 15 44.90 -11.74 0.17
N THR A 16 43.63 -11.61 0.52
CA THR A 16 43.01 -11.97 1.80
C THR A 16 42.45 -13.40 1.85
N GLY A 17 42.43 -14.14 0.73
CA GLY A 17 41.86 -15.50 0.67
C GLY A 17 40.35 -15.57 0.39
N PHE A 18 39.70 -14.42 0.16
CA PHE A 18 38.27 -14.30 -0.16
C PHE A 18 38.04 -13.69 -1.55
N CYS A 19 36.92 -14.03 -2.19
CA CYS A 19 36.59 -13.57 -3.52
C CYS A 19 36.26 -12.07 -3.58
N LYS A 20 36.85 -11.35 -4.53
CA LYS A 20 36.66 -9.90 -4.70
C LYS A 20 35.26 -9.48 -5.18
N ILE A 21 34.40 -10.41 -5.55
CA ILE A 21 33.03 -10.14 -6.03
C ILE A 21 31.99 -10.62 -5.02
N CYS A 22 32.06 -11.88 -4.55
CA CYS A 22 31.07 -12.42 -3.61
C CYS A 22 31.52 -12.44 -2.13
N GLY A 23 32.79 -12.17 -1.84
CA GLY A 23 33.30 -12.13 -0.45
C GLY A 23 33.49 -13.48 0.24
N LEU A 24 33.30 -14.61 -0.44
CA LEU A 24 33.40 -15.97 0.14
C LEU A 24 34.79 -16.63 -0.07
N PRO A 25 35.21 -17.58 0.80
CA PRO A 25 36.43 -18.37 0.63
C PRO A 25 36.24 -19.51 -0.42
N PRO A 26 37.33 -20.15 -0.91
CA PRO A 26 37.24 -21.10 -2.02
C PRO A 26 36.43 -22.36 -1.69
N GLY A 27 35.37 -22.60 -2.48
CA GLY A 27 34.64 -23.87 -2.59
C GLY A 27 35.08 -24.60 -3.87
N THR A 28 34.74 -25.87 -4.03
CA THR A 28 35.05 -26.69 -5.23
C THR A 28 34.08 -26.42 -6.40
N PRO A 29 34.52 -26.62 -7.67
CA PRO A 29 34.14 -25.86 -8.89
C PRO A 29 32.75 -26.20 -9.46
N GLU A 30 32.07 -25.31 -10.23
CA GLU A 30 32.25 -25.18 -11.69
C GLU A 30 31.71 -23.87 -12.37
N GLU A 31 32.57 -23.33 -13.23
CA GLU A 31 32.40 -22.63 -14.54
C GLU A 31 31.27 -21.59 -14.86
N SER A 32 31.71 -20.34 -15.11
CA SER A 32 31.14 -19.30 -16.03
C SER A 32 31.61 -19.57 -17.50
N PRO A 33 31.44 -18.71 -18.56
CA PRO A 33 30.87 -17.35 -18.73
C PRO A 33 30.03 -17.21 -20.06
N GLY A 34 29.63 -16.07 -20.66
CA GLY A 34 29.98 -14.64 -20.58
C GLY A 34 29.15 -13.78 -21.56
N LYS A 35 29.33 -12.45 -21.45
CA LYS A 35 28.68 -11.35 -22.21
C LYS A 35 29.33 -11.06 -23.58
N PRO A 36 28.69 -10.19 -24.40
CA PRO A 36 29.40 -9.02 -24.90
C PRO A 36 28.64 -7.67 -24.78
N THR A 37 29.43 -6.61 -24.88
CA THR A 37 29.15 -5.17 -24.65
C THR A 37 28.61 -4.46 -25.90
N LEU A 38 27.80 -3.40 -25.71
CA LEU A 38 27.26 -2.53 -26.76
C LEU A 38 27.70 -1.06 -26.59
N VAL A 39 27.82 -0.39 -27.74
CA VAL A 39 28.31 0.97 -28.00
C VAL A 39 27.15 1.98 -28.05
N ILE A 40 27.40 3.23 -27.64
CA ILE A 40 26.45 4.38 -27.64
C ILE A 40 26.79 5.35 -28.79
N PRO A 41 25.80 6.00 -29.43
CA PRO A 41 25.66 7.49 -29.35
C PRO A 41 24.18 7.95 -29.31
N GLY A 42 23.80 8.98 -28.55
CA GLY A 42 23.85 10.41 -28.92
C GLY A 42 22.50 11.10 -28.59
N PRO A 43 22.43 12.44 -28.45
CA PRO A 43 21.58 13.14 -27.47
C PRO A 43 20.23 13.61 -28.01
N GLY A 44 19.18 13.61 -27.17
CA GLY A 44 17.89 14.21 -27.53
C GLY A 44 16.86 14.26 -26.40
N GLU A 45 16.41 15.51 -26.13
CA GLU A 45 15.15 15.96 -25.54
C GLU A 45 14.92 15.89 -24.01
N ALA A 46 14.58 17.07 -23.46
CA ALA A 46 14.29 17.33 -22.06
C ALA A 46 12.97 16.64 -21.61
N PRO A 47 12.89 16.10 -20.38
CA PRO A 47 11.75 15.31 -19.98
C PRO A 47 10.51 16.15 -19.62
N THR A 48 9.41 15.82 -20.28
CA THR A 48 8.02 16.16 -19.93
C THR A 48 7.68 15.71 -18.50
N ARG A 49 7.08 16.61 -17.70
CA ARG A 49 6.47 16.27 -16.40
C ARG A 49 5.40 15.20 -16.58
N ILE A 50 5.62 14.02 -15.98
CA ILE A 50 4.65 12.92 -15.97
C ILE A 50 3.63 13.19 -14.85
N THR A 51 2.34 13.20 -15.22
CA THR A 51 1.19 13.54 -14.39
C THR A 51 1.01 12.58 -13.21
N SER A 52 0.63 13.14 -12.05
CA SER A 52 0.28 12.39 -10.84
C SER A 52 -1.18 11.95 -10.93
N THR A 53 -1.46 10.66 -10.85
CA THR A 53 -2.84 10.13 -10.80
C THR A 53 -3.49 10.25 -9.42
N VAL A 54 -2.75 10.71 -8.41
CA VAL A 54 -3.33 11.07 -7.12
C VAL A 54 -4.01 12.42 -7.27
N ALA A 55 -5.29 12.50 -6.93
CA ALA A 55 -5.98 13.77 -6.75
C ALA A 55 -5.15 14.63 -5.78
N THR A 56 -4.48 15.66 -6.30
CA THR A 56 -3.83 16.68 -5.48
C THR A 56 -4.93 17.45 -4.77
N ARG A 57 -5.38 16.94 -3.62
CA ARG A 57 -6.05 17.78 -2.64
C ARG A 57 -5.00 18.68 -2.00
N ALA A 58 -4.43 19.56 -2.82
CA ALA A 58 -3.91 20.83 -2.34
C ALA A 58 -5.08 21.47 -1.58
N GLN A 59 -4.87 21.79 -0.31
CA GLN A 59 -5.89 22.28 0.65
C GLN A 59 -6.67 21.18 1.42
N GLN A 60 -5.98 20.31 2.17
CA GLN A 60 -6.48 19.90 3.51
C GLN A 60 -5.44 19.30 4.48
N ILE A 61 -4.14 19.51 4.25
CA ILE A 61 -3.09 19.27 5.28
C ILE A 61 -2.24 20.54 5.47
N ALA A 62 -2.84 21.72 5.32
CA ALA A 62 -2.32 22.94 5.92
C ALA A 62 -2.95 23.02 7.32
N GLY A 63 -2.44 22.22 8.26
CA GLY A 63 -2.99 22.22 9.62
C GLY A 63 -2.60 21.09 10.57
N HIS A 64 -1.80 20.10 10.17
CA HIS A 64 -1.31 19.07 11.10
C HIS A 64 0.19 18.86 10.94
N ALA A 65 0.97 19.82 11.43
CA ALA A 65 2.35 19.57 11.88
C ALA A 65 2.34 18.97 13.31
N GLY A 66 1.38 18.09 13.58
CA GLY A 66 1.35 17.23 14.76
C GLY A 66 1.89 15.86 14.36
N THR A 67 2.57 15.17 15.28
CA THR A 67 2.96 13.78 15.09
C THR A 67 1.75 12.98 14.66
N ASP A 68 1.84 12.32 13.51
CA ASP A 68 0.80 11.41 13.07
C ASP A 68 0.87 10.14 13.93
N ASP A 69 0.10 10.12 15.02
CA ASP A 69 0.08 9.03 16.02
C ASP A 69 -0.39 7.67 15.45
N ARG A 70 -0.72 7.58 14.15
CA ARG A 70 -1.15 6.35 13.47
C ARG A 70 -0.13 5.21 13.56
N ALA A 71 1.17 5.51 13.61
CA ALA A 71 2.21 4.53 13.89
C ALA A 71 3.25 5.12 14.85
N PRO A 72 3.16 4.89 16.17
CA PRO A 72 4.18 5.37 17.07
C PRO A 72 5.52 4.75 16.67
N LEU A 73 6.49 5.61 16.37
CA LEU A 73 7.87 5.17 16.19
C LEU A 73 8.32 4.47 17.49
N PRO A 74 9.16 3.43 17.40
CA PRO A 74 9.57 2.69 18.58
C PRO A 74 10.29 3.62 19.56
N VAL A 75 10.02 3.51 20.86
CA VAL A 75 10.85 4.23 21.85
C VAL A 75 12.27 3.66 21.79
N VAL A 76 13.25 4.55 21.65
CA VAL A 76 14.68 4.20 21.62
C VAL A 76 15.35 4.88 22.81
N GLU A 77 16.05 4.10 23.63
CA GLU A 77 16.87 4.64 24.72
C GLU A 77 18.09 5.36 24.12
N LEU A 78 18.18 6.66 24.35
CA LEU A 78 19.26 7.50 23.83
C LEU A 78 20.42 7.55 24.83
N PRO A 79 21.68 7.27 24.39
CA PRO A 79 22.85 7.50 25.22
C PRO A 79 23.03 8.99 25.53
N GLU A 80 23.59 9.31 26.70
CA GLU A 80 23.94 10.67 27.09
C GLU A 80 24.79 11.35 26.01
N VAL A 81 24.52 12.62 25.70
CA VAL A 81 25.22 13.37 24.64
C VAL A 81 26.75 13.36 24.83
N ALA A 82 27.23 13.49 26.07
CA ALA A 82 28.66 13.45 26.37
C ALA A 82 29.31 12.10 26.00
N SER A 83 28.58 10.99 26.14
CA SER A 83 29.06 9.66 25.77
C SER A 83 29.20 9.44 24.25
N ARG A 84 28.66 10.37 23.44
CA ARG A 84 28.75 10.34 21.97
C ARG A 84 30.01 11.03 21.43
N LEU A 85 30.73 11.75 22.28
CA LEU A 85 32.01 12.35 21.88
C LEU A 85 33.04 11.23 21.67
N LEU A 86 33.61 11.19 20.47
CA LEU A 86 34.69 10.28 20.13
C LEU A 86 35.93 10.65 20.94
N THR A 87 36.46 9.69 21.69
CA THR A 87 37.70 9.84 22.47
C THR A 87 38.93 9.99 21.58
N GLU A 88 38.98 9.28 20.45
CA GLU A 88 40.05 9.38 19.45
C GLU A 88 39.47 9.48 18.02
N PRO A 89 39.12 10.68 17.55
CA PRO A 89 38.53 10.87 16.23
C PRO A 89 39.58 10.64 15.13
N HIS A 90 39.71 9.40 14.67
CA HIS A 90 40.52 9.03 13.52
C HIS A 90 39.72 8.14 12.57
N VAL A 91 40.05 8.20 11.27
CA VAL A 91 39.52 7.28 10.26
C VAL A 91 40.41 6.03 10.27
N PRO A 92 39.91 4.82 10.60
CA PRO A 92 40.64 3.56 10.48
C PRO A 92 41.15 3.35 9.06
N GLU A 93 42.29 2.69 8.92
CA GLU A 93 42.95 2.54 7.63
C GLU A 93 42.03 1.89 6.59
N GLU A 94 41.28 0.87 6.96
CA GLU A 94 40.36 0.12 6.12
C GLU A 94 39.32 1.01 5.42
N GLU A 95 38.91 2.11 6.05
CA GLU A 95 37.88 3.03 5.56
C GLU A 95 38.43 4.25 4.81
N ARG A 96 39.75 4.38 4.68
CA ARG A 96 40.36 5.53 4.00
C ARG A 96 40.30 5.34 2.48
N PHE A 97 39.41 6.03 1.80
CA PHE A 97 39.33 5.99 0.34
C PHE A 97 39.46 7.39 -0.26
N CYS A 98 39.85 7.47 -1.53
CA CYS A 98 39.97 8.75 -2.21
C CYS A 98 38.61 9.44 -2.31
N GLY A 99 38.49 10.71 -1.89
CA GLY A 99 37.23 11.44 -1.97
C GLY A 99 36.85 11.96 -3.37
N LYS A 100 37.68 11.77 -4.40
CA LYS A 100 37.40 12.29 -5.75
C LYS A 100 36.39 11.40 -6.47
N HIS A 101 35.32 12.00 -6.97
CA HIS A 101 34.35 11.34 -7.85
C HIS A 101 35.06 10.65 -9.04
N GLY A 102 34.70 9.39 -9.30
CA GLY A 102 35.37 8.53 -10.29
C GLY A 102 36.69 7.88 -9.81
N CYS A 103 37.12 8.12 -8.57
CA CYS A 103 38.31 7.52 -7.97
C CYS A 103 38.04 6.94 -6.56
N THR A 104 36.79 6.94 -6.10
CA THR A 104 36.37 6.58 -4.73
C THR A 104 36.64 5.14 -4.31
N ALA A 105 36.86 4.23 -5.25
CA ALA A 105 37.28 2.86 -4.94
C ALA A 105 38.78 2.73 -4.60
N THR A 106 39.59 3.81 -4.75
CA THR A 106 41.04 3.76 -4.52
C THR A 106 41.36 3.88 -3.03
N PRO A 107 42.02 2.87 -2.41
CA PRO A 107 42.52 2.96 -1.05
C PRO A 107 43.62 4.02 -0.95
N VAL A 108 43.54 4.91 0.05
CA VAL A 108 44.54 5.97 0.29
C VAL A 108 44.93 6.01 1.77
N GLY A 109 46.09 6.57 2.10
CA GLY A 109 46.49 6.68 3.51
C GLY A 109 46.62 5.32 4.23
N ARG A 110 47.10 4.29 3.53
CA ARG A 110 47.40 2.95 4.08
C ARG A 110 48.83 2.89 4.63
N SER A 111 49.04 2.06 5.63
CA SER A 111 50.38 1.68 6.09
C SER A 111 51.16 0.97 4.98
N VAL A 112 52.45 1.28 4.87
CA VAL A 112 53.37 0.63 3.92
C VAL A 112 54.57 0.13 4.71
N ALA A 113 54.91 -1.16 4.52
CA ALA A 113 56.09 -1.81 5.12
C ALA A 113 56.19 -1.67 6.66
N GLY A 114 55.06 -1.63 7.37
CA GLY A 114 55.01 -1.49 8.83
C GLY A 114 55.21 -0.06 9.35
N GLY A 115 55.28 0.95 8.48
CA GLY A 115 55.26 2.35 8.87
C GLY A 115 53.84 2.88 9.18
N PRO A 116 53.73 4.02 9.89
CA PRO A 116 52.44 4.59 10.25
C PRO A 116 51.67 5.01 8.99
N ALA A 117 50.38 4.74 8.97
CA ALA A 117 49.53 5.10 7.85
C ALA A 117 49.25 6.61 7.81
N PRO A 118 49.63 7.30 6.73
CA PRO A 118 49.52 8.75 6.68
C PRO A 118 48.05 9.16 6.70
N ALA A 119 47.70 10.02 7.67
CA ALA A 119 46.36 10.60 7.78
C ALA A 119 46.12 11.68 6.70
N GLU A 120 47.19 12.23 6.11
CA GLU A 120 47.11 13.23 5.06
C GLU A 120 48.08 12.90 3.93
N GLY A 121 47.73 13.28 2.70
CA GLY A 121 48.59 13.05 1.55
C GLY A 121 47.85 13.23 0.23
N PHE A 122 48.34 12.58 -0.82
CA PHE A 122 47.73 12.62 -2.16
C PHE A 122 47.35 11.22 -2.62
N CYS A 123 46.18 11.10 -3.25
CA CYS A 123 45.77 9.86 -3.89
C CYS A 123 46.84 9.42 -4.91
N PRO A 124 47.29 8.16 -4.88
CA PRO A 124 48.34 7.68 -5.79
C PRO A 124 47.86 7.61 -7.24
N VAL A 125 46.55 7.53 -7.47
CA VAL A 125 45.95 7.42 -8.81
C VAL A 125 45.63 8.81 -9.37
N CYS A 126 44.76 9.57 -8.70
CA CYS A 126 44.24 10.82 -9.25
C CYS A 126 44.89 12.09 -8.68
N ARG A 127 45.87 11.94 -7.78
CA ARG A 127 46.64 13.02 -7.13
C ARG A 127 45.77 14.03 -6.36
N THR A 128 44.53 13.67 -6.04
CA THR A 128 43.67 14.51 -5.19
C THR A 128 44.19 14.46 -3.75
N PRO A 129 44.35 15.61 -3.07
CA PRO A 129 44.73 15.62 -1.66
C PRO A 129 43.64 14.93 -0.83
N PHE A 130 44.05 14.16 0.17
CA PHE A 130 43.18 13.60 1.19
C PHE A 130 43.65 14.06 2.57
N SER A 131 42.72 14.22 3.50
CA SER A 131 42.99 14.47 4.91
C SER A 131 41.94 13.76 5.74
N PHE A 132 42.40 12.93 6.68
CA PHE A 132 41.60 12.19 7.65
C PHE A 132 41.87 12.66 9.08
N SER A 133 42.40 13.88 9.23
CA SER A 133 42.63 14.52 10.52
C SER A 133 41.44 15.44 10.84
N PRO A 134 40.99 15.47 12.12
CA PRO A 134 40.03 16.45 12.57
C PRO A 134 40.58 17.87 12.36
N LYS A 135 39.72 18.79 11.90
CA LYS A 135 40.06 20.21 11.72
C LYS A 135 39.63 21.11 12.87
N LEU A 136 38.80 20.60 13.77
CA LEU A 136 38.43 21.25 15.02
C LEU A 136 38.74 20.32 16.19
N SER A 137 39.12 20.91 17.31
CA SER A 137 39.40 20.27 18.59
C SER A 137 38.46 20.81 19.67
N ALA A 138 38.30 20.05 20.75
CA ALA A 138 37.56 20.52 21.91
C ALA A 138 38.20 21.79 22.47
N GLY A 139 37.40 22.83 22.73
CA GLY A 139 37.84 24.15 23.18
C GLY A 139 37.98 25.20 22.07
N ASP A 140 37.96 24.80 20.80
CA ASP A 140 37.98 25.76 19.69
C ASP A 140 36.71 26.61 19.68
N VAL A 141 36.84 27.87 19.27
CA VAL A 141 35.71 28.80 19.12
C VAL A 141 35.58 29.22 17.65
N VAL A 142 34.58 28.68 16.98
CA VAL A 142 34.28 28.96 15.58
C VAL A 142 33.43 30.23 15.48
N ASP A 143 33.84 31.15 14.62
CA ASP A 143 33.19 32.47 14.40
C ASP A 143 32.97 33.30 15.67
N GLY A 144 33.80 33.08 16.71
CA GLY A 144 33.63 33.74 18.02
C GLY A 144 32.34 33.39 18.76
N ARG A 145 31.57 32.40 18.28
CA ARG A 145 30.21 32.10 18.75
C ARG A 145 30.01 30.63 19.15
N TYR A 146 30.56 29.72 18.36
CA TYR A 146 30.31 28.28 18.51
C TYR A 146 31.48 27.61 19.24
N HIS A 147 31.26 27.17 20.48
CA HIS A 147 32.27 26.52 21.31
C HIS A 147 32.29 25.01 21.08
N VAL A 148 33.35 24.50 20.46
CA VAL A 148 33.47 23.08 20.08
C VAL A 148 33.71 22.22 21.33
N LEU A 149 32.88 21.19 21.50
CA LEU A 149 32.99 20.20 22.57
C LEU A 149 33.77 18.95 22.15
N GLY A 150 33.75 18.63 20.86
CA GLY A 150 34.49 17.50 20.28
C GLY A 150 33.78 16.91 19.08
N CYS A 151 34.28 15.77 18.60
CA CYS A 151 33.74 15.08 17.42
C CYS A 151 32.66 14.07 17.84
N VAL A 152 31.51 14.06 17.17
CA VAL A 152 30.41 13.11 17.43
C VAL A 152 30.25 12.04 16.36
N ALA A 153 30.67 12.32 15.12
CA ALA A 153 30.60 11.36 14.03
C ALA A 153 31.70 11.58 12.99
N ARG A 154 32.02 10.53 12.24
CA ARG A 154 32.89 10.60 11.05
C ARG A 154 32.24 9.87 9.88
N GLY A 155 32.42 10.39 8.68
CA GLY A 155 31.93 9.77 7.43
C GLY A 155 32.82 10.08 6.22
N GLY A 156 32.39 9.64 5.04
CA GLY A 156 33.14 9.83 3.78
C GLY A 156 33.33 11.31 3.37
N LEU A 157 32.53 12.21 3.93
CA LEU A 157 32.57 13.66 3.71
C LEU A 157 33.12 14.44 4.91
N GLY A 158 33.75 13.78 5.89
CA GLY A 158 34.49 14.46 6.97
C GLY A 158 33.95 14.20 8.37
N PHE A 159 34.37 15.05 9.30
CA PHE A 159 34.02 14.98 10.72
C PHE A 159 32.82 15.88 11.03
N VAL A 160 31.98 15.43 11.95
CA VAL A 160 30.88 16.21 12.52
C VAL A 160 31.20 16.49 13.98
N TYR A 161 31.17 17.76 14.35
CA TYR A 161 31.53 18.26 15.67
C TYR A 161 30.29 18.71 16.43
N LEU A 162 30.25 18.44 17.73
CA LEU A 162 29.28 19.03 18.65
C LEU A 162 29.85 20.34 19.17
N ALA A 163 29.04 21.39 19.19
CA ALA A 163 29.37 22.67 19.80
C ALA A 163 28.18 23.25 20.57
N THR A 164 28.44 24.24 21.44
CA THR A 164 27.39 25.08 22.01
C THR A 164 27.37 26.44 21.31
N ASP A 165 26.17 26.97 21.07
CA ASP A 165 25.96 28.28 20.49
C ASP A 165 25.71 29.33 21.57
N SER A 166 26.72 30.15 21.87
CA SER A 166 26.64 31.22 22.87
C SER A 166 25.60 32.30 22.51
N GLY A 167 25.29 32.50 21.22
CA GLY A 167 24.26 33.43 20.76
C GLY A 167 22.82 32.92 20.97
N LEU A 168 22.66 31.62 21.23
CA LEU A 168 21.36 30.97 21.49
C LEU A 168 21.27 30.38 22.90
N GLY A 169 22.02 30.92 23.86
CA GLY A 169 21.99 30.46 25.25
C GLY A 169 22.61 29.08 25.45
N ASP A 170 23.74 28.82 24.79
CA ASP A 170 24.54 27.59 24.87
C ASP A 170 23.82 26.31 24.45
N ARG A 171 22.87 26.42 23.51
CA ARG A 171 22.22 25.25 22.90
C ARG A 171 23.21 24.45 22.06
N TYR A 172 23.02 23.12 22.06
CA TYR A 172 23.82 22.23 21.22
C TYR A 172 23.53 22.44 19.73
N VAL A 173 24.61 22.52 18.95
CA VAL A 173 24.61 22.58 17.49
C VAL A 173 25.63 21.60 16.93
N ALA A 174 25.43 21.17 15.69
CA ALA A 174 26.38 20.33 14.96
C ALA A 174 27.10 21.17 13.89
N LEU A 175 28.43 21.02 13.81
CA LEU A 175 29.26 21.63 12.77
C LEU A 175 29.79 20.53 11.85
N LYS A 176 29.49 20.61 10.55
CA LYS A 176 30.04 19.71 9.53
C LYS A 176 30.97 20.47 8.60
N GLY A 177 32.22 20.01 8.49
CA GLY A 177 33.20 20.61 7.59
C GLY A 177 32.86 20.35 6.12
N LEU A 178 32.99 21.36 5.27
CA LEU A 178 32.89 21.24 3.82
C LEU A 178 34.24 20.78 3.27
N ILE A 179 34.31 19.55 2.73
CA ILE A 179 35.54 19.04 2.11
C ILE A 179 35.72 19.65 0.72
N ASN A 180 36.93 20.15 0.45
CA ASN A 180 37.45 20.81 -0.77
C ASN A 180 37.24 22.34 -0.89
N THR A 181 38.12 23.08 -0.24
CA THR A 181 38.30 24.53 -0.41
C THR A 181 39.14 24.93 -1.63
N ASN A 182 39.57 23.97 -2.47
CA ASN A 182 40.43 24.22 -3.64
C ASN A 182 39.69 24.30 -5.00
N ASN A 183 38.35 24.27 -5.02
CA ASN A 183 37.57 24.53 -6.24
C ASN A 183 36.59 25.69 -6.01
N THR A 184 36.91 26.86 -6.54
CA THR A 184 36.14 28.11 -6.41
C THR A 184 34.71 28.01 -6.96
N ALA A 185 34.40 27.02 -7.79
CA ALA A 185 33.04 26.72 -8.25
C ALA A 185 32.18 26.03 -7.17
N ALA A 186 32.73 25.03 -6.45
CA ALA A 186 32.02 24.29 -5.40
C ALA A 186 31.68 25.18 -4.18
N VAL A 187 32.54 26.15 -3.87
CA VAL A 187 32.31 27.14 -2.80
C VAL A 187 31.22 28.15 -3.18
N ARG A 188 31.14 28.56 -4.45
CA ARG A 188 30.10 29.49 -4.95
C ARG A 188 28.73 28.82 -5.08
N ILE A 189 28.72 27.54 -5.45
CA ILE A 189 27.51 26.70 -5.40
C ILE A 189 27.05 26.57 -3.95
N ALA A 190 27.94 26.25 -3.00
CA ALA A 190 27.62 26.20 -1.57
C ALA A 190 27.09 27.52 -1.01
N GLU A 191 27.58 28.69 -1.44
CA GLU A 191 27.05 30.01 -1.01
C GLU A 191 25.66 30.32 -1.59
N THR A 192 25.43 30.00 -2.86
CA THR A 192 24.14 30.28 -3.54
C THR A 192 23.07 29.26 -3.14
N GLU A 193 23.46 28.00 -2.91
CA GLU A 193 22.60 26.91 -2.44
C GLU A 193 22.37 26.94 -0.93
N SER A 194 23.31 27.46 -0.12
CA SER A 194 23.10 27.59 1.33
C SER A 194 21.89 28.46 1.66
N GLN A 195 21.55 29.44 0.83
CA GLN A 195 20.33 30.23 1.00
C GLN A 195 19.06 29.39 0.77
N VAL A 196 19.10 28.44 -0.17
CA VAL A 196 18.01 27.49 -0.41
C VAL A 196 17.89 26.54 0.77
N LEU A 197 19.00 25.99 1.25
CA LEU A 197 18.98 25.02 2.35
C LEU A 197 18.63 25.63 3.72
N THR A 198 18.99 26.90 3.96
CA THR A 198 18.59 27.63 5.18
C THR A 198 17.13 28.06 5.17
N ALA A 199 16.50 28.14 4.00
CA ALA A 199 15.08 28.42 3.86
C ALA A 199 14.18 27.19 4.08
N LEU A 200 14.74 25.97 4.06
CA LEU A 200 13.98 24.74 4.31
C LEU A 200 13.50 24.70 5.76
N ASP A 201 12.18 24.57 5.94
CA ASP A 201 11.54 24.45 7.25
C ASP A 201 10.54 23.29 7.23
N HIS A 202 10.98 22.14 7.76
CA HIS A 202 10.17 20.94 7.84
C HIS A 202 10.51 20.14 9.11
N PRO A 203 9.51 19.60 9.84
CA PRO A 203 9.73 18.92 11.13
C PRO A 203 10.66 17.71 11.06
N ASN A 204 10.77 17.07 9.89
CA ASN A 204 11.61 15.89 9.64
C ASN A 204 12.88 16.19 8.84
N ILE A 205 13.22 17.46 8.63
CA ILE A 205 14.48 17.87 8.00
C ILE A 205 15.32 18.59 9.04
N VAL A 206 16.63 18.30 9.08
CA VAL A 206 17.56 19.04 9.94
C VAL A 206 17.61 20.51 9.50
N ARG A 207 17.43 21.41 10.46
CA ARG A 207 17.52 22.84 10.19
C ARG A 207 18.97 23.27 10.06
N ILE A 208 19.30 23.86 8.91
CA ILE A 208 20.58 24.56 8.72
C ILE A 208 20.45 25.95 9.35
N LEU A 209 21.36 26.28 10.26
CA LEU A 209 21.35 27.51 11.03
C LEU A 209 22.23 28.58 10.40
N ASP A 210 23.43 28.19 9.95
CA ASP A 210 24.45 29.13 9.48
C ASP A 210 25.52 28.42 8.63
N VAL A 211 26.31 29.20 7.91
CA VAL A 211 27.54 28.73 7.25
C VAL A 211 28.69 29.65 7.63
N VAL A 212 29.64 29.10 8.38
CA VAL A 212 30.73 29.85 8.98
C VAL A 212 32.07 29.45 8.41
N LYS A 213 33.04 30.36 8.54
CA LYS A 213 34.43 30.12 8.17
C LYS A 213 35.29 30.09 9.43
N HIS A 214 36.16 29.09 9.54
CA HIS A 214 37.19 29.01 10.58
C HIS A 214 38.48 28.53 9.94
N ASP A 215 39.56 29.30 10.13
CA ASP A 215 40.82 29.16 9.41
C ASP A 215 40.60 29.08 7.88
N ASP A 216 41.15 28.05 7.24
CA ASP A 216 41.03 27.79 5.80
C ASP A 216 39.82 26.90 5.45
N PHE A 217 38.98 26.55 6.43
CA PHE A 217 37.85 25.65 6.26
C PHE A 217 36.51 26.35 6.46
N ARG A 218 35.47 25.78 5.86
CA ARG A 218 34.09 26.23 6.02
C ARG A 218 33.28 25.13 6.69
N TYR A 219 32.32 25.54 7.51
CA TYR A 219 31.47 24.66 8.29
C TYR A 219 30.02 25.04 8.09
N ILE A 220 29.18 24.03 7.87
CA ILE A 220 27.74 24.18 7.98
C ILE A 220 27.37 23.98 9.45
N VAL A 221 26.71 24.97 10.02
CA VAL A 221 26.12 24.90 11.36
C VAL A 221 24.67 24.47 11.21
N MET A 222 24.29 23.40 11.91
CA MET A 222 22.94 22.85 11.88
C MET A 222 22.47 22.52 13.29
N GLU A 223 21.15 22.35 13.46
CA GLU A 223 20.63 21.87 14.74
C GLU A 223 21.26 20.51 15.10
N PHE A 224 21.60 20.32 16.38
CA PHE A 224 22.02 19.01 16.86
C PHE A 224 20.79 18.14 17.09
N VAL A 225 20.69 17.04 16.33
CA VAL A 225 19.61 16.07 16.52
C VAL A 225 20.07 15.02 17.54
N ASP A 226 19.50 15.09 18.74
CA ASP A 226 19.70 14.06 19.74
C ASP A 226 18.90 12.80 19.38
N GLY A 227 19.58 11.83 18.76
CA GLY A 227 18.97 10.56 18.35
C GLY A 227 19.99 9.54 17.84
N LEU A 228 19.52 8.37 17.42
CA LEU A 228 20.34 7.34 16.76
C LEU A 228 20.00 7.26 15.28
N SER A 229 20.98 7.04 14.42
CA SER A 229 20.71 6.73 13.01
C SER A 229 19.87 5.46 12.90
N LEU A 230 19.05 5.31 11.85
CA LEU A 230 18.30 4.08 11.63
C LEU A 230 19.22 2.87 11.43
N ARG A 231 20.46 3.08 10.98
CA ARG A 231 21.50 2.05 10.97
C ARG A 231 21.83 1.56 12.38
N GLU A 232 22.04 2.48 13.32
CA GLU A 232 22.34 2.17 14.72
C GLU A 232 21.13 1.51 15.39
N VAL A 233 19.92 2.05 15.21
CA VAL A 233 18.67 1.45 15.72
C VAL A 233 18.54 0.00 15.26
N LYS A 234 18.75 -0.26 13.96
CA LYS A 234 18.74 -1.60 13.38
C LYS A 234 19.78 -2.52 14.03
N ASN A 235 21.02 -2.04 14.16
CA ASN A 235 22.14 -2.83 14.70
C ASN A 235 21.96 -3.15 16.18
N ARG A 236 21.52 -2.18 16.99
CA ARG A 236 21.28 -2.35 18.44
C ARG A 236 20.19 -3.38 18.71
N ARG A 237 19.06 -3.29 18.02
CA ARG A 237 17.96 -4.26 18.16
C ARG A 237 18.36 -5.66 17.69
N ARG A 238 19.14 -5.77 16.62
CA ARG A 238 19.69 -7.06 16.19
C ARG A 238 20.61 -7.67 17.26
N ALA A 239 21.36 -6.83 17.97
CA ALA A 239 22.26 -7.24 19.05
C ALA A 239 21.55 -7.45 20.41
N GLY A 240 20.25 -7.17 20.52
CA GLY A 240 19.51 -7.29 21.78
C GLY A 240 19.94 -6.28 22.85
N LEU A 241 20.47 -5.12 22.42
CA LEU A 241 21.06 -4.11 23.31
C LEU A 241 20.04 -3.11 23.88
N ASP A 242 18.77 -3.19 23.47
CA ASP A 242 17.71 -2.31 23.96
C ASP A 242 16.76 -3.10 24.90
N SER A 243 16.34 -2.46 25.98
CA SER A 243 15.48 -3.03 27.04
C SER A 243 14.05 -3.37 26.59
N GLY A 244 13.65 -2.92 25.40
CA GLY A 244 12.32 -3.11 24.83
C GLY A 244 12.13 -4.45 24.10
N GLU A 245 10.88 -4.77 23.76
CA GLU A 245 10.52 -5.99 23.05
C GLU A 245 11.22 -6.09 21.67
N GLY A 246 12.24 -6.96 21.59
CA GLY A 246 12.70 -7.62 20.36
C GLY A 246 13.07 -6.76 19.13
N ARG A 247 13.01 -7.42 17.96
CA ARG A 247 13.29 -6.84 16.63
C ARG A 247 12.35 -5.67 16.32
N LEU A 248 12.70 -4.86 15.31
CA LEU A 248 11.76 -3.86 14.78
C LEU A 248 10.47 -4.54 14.33
N LEU A 249 9.31 -3.96 14.64
CA LEU A 249 8.05 -4.40 14.05
C LEU A 249 7.95 -3.87 12.61
N VAL A 250 7.29 -4.60 11.72
CA VAL A 250 7.08 -4.16 10.33
C VAL A 250 6.37 -2.80 10.27
N GLU A 251 5.44 -2.52 11.18
CA GLU A 251 4.77 -1.23 11.31
C GLU A 251 5.73 -0.08 11.65
N HIS A 252 6.82 -0.34 12.38
CA HIS A 252 7.87 0.68 12.61
C HIS A 252 8.61 1.00 11.30
N VAL A 253 8.86 -0.01 10.47
CA VAL A 253 9.50 0.19 9.15
C VAL A 253 8.60 1.01 8.22
N VAL A 254 7.30 0.69 8.19
CA VAL A 254 6.31 1.47 7.44
C VAL A 254 6.25 2.90 8.00
N GLY A 255 6.22 3.08 9.31
CA GLY A 255 6.26 4.38 9.99
C GLY A 255 7.47 5.23 9.56
N TYR A 256 8.68 4.67 9.55
CA TYR A 256 9.86 5.37 9.02
C TYR A 256 9.69 5.78 7.56
N GLY A 257 9.16 4.89 6.71
CA GLY A 257 8.89 5.20 5.32
C GLY A 257 7.95 6.40 5.14
N ARG A 258 6.90 6.48 5.95
CA ARG A 258 5.92 7.59 5.92
C ARG A 258 6.56 8.92 6.28
N GLU A 259 7.34 8.95 7.36
CA GLU A 259 8.02 10.17 7.83
C GLU A 259 9.10 10.65 6.84
N ILE A 260 9.83 9.71 6.22
CA ILE A 260 10.81 9.98 5.16
C ILE A 260 10.11 10.56 3.92
N LEU A 261 9.06 9.89 3.43
CA LEU A 261 8.35 10.34 2.23
C LEU A 261 7.65 11.68 2.43
N THR A 262 7.19 11.99 3.64
CA THR A 262 6.64 13.32 3.96
C THR A 262 7.68 14.42 3.79
N ALA A 263 8.93 14.18 4.23
CA ALA A 263 10.04 15.11 4.02
C ALA A 263 10.45 15.22 2.55
N LEU A 264 10.47 14.10 1.82
CA LEU A 264 10.80 14.11 0.39
C LEU A 264 9.72 14.79 -0.46
N ASP A 265 8.44 14.62 -0.13
CA ASP A 265 7.34 15.32 -0.81
C ASP A 265 7.50 16.84 -0.70
N TYR A 266 7.90 17.33 0.48
CA TYR A 266 8.25 18.73 0.68
C TYR A 266 9.45 19.16 -0.18
N LEU A 267 10.57 18.42 -0.14
CA LEU A 267 11.76 18.74 -0.95
C LEU A 267 11.46 18.75 -2.47
N HIS A 268 10.70 17.77 -2.94
CA HIS A 268 10.30 17.66 -4.35
C HIS A 268 9.40 18.84 -4.76
N GLY A 269 8.53 19.31 -3.84
CA GLY A 269 7.73 20.52 -4.01
C GLY A 269 8.55 21.81 -4.14
N GLU A 270 9.69 21.88 -3.44
CA GLU A 270 10.69 22.96 -3.55
C GLU A 270 11.63 22.79 -4.77
N GLY A 271 11.44 21.75 -5.59
CA GLY A 271 12.24 21.50 -6.79
C GLY A 271 13.61 20.87 -6.52
N LEU A 272 13.78 20.21 -5.37
CA LEU A 272 15.04 19.61 -4.92
C LEU A 272 14.96 18.08 -4.87
N LEU A 273 16.08 17.39 -5.13
CA LEU A 273 16.27 15.94 -4.96
C LEU A 273 17.24 15.66 -3.83
N TYR A 274 16.94 14.68 -2.98
CA TYR A 274 17.76 14.35 -1.82
C TYR A 274 19.00 13.50 -2.15
N CYS A 275 18.88 12.56 -3.11
CA CYS A 275 19.95 11.79 -3.76
C CYS A 275 20.76 10.78 -2.94
N ASP A 276 20.78 10.84 -1.60
CA ASP A 276 21.56 9.90 -0.75
C ASP A 276 20.72 9.32 0.41
N MET A 277 19.48 8.89 0.14
CA MET A 277 18.64 8.22 1.16
C MET A 277 19.22 6.85 1.53
N LYS A 278 19.49 6.67 2.82
CA LYS A 278 19.99 5.45 3.46
C LYS A 278 19.74 5.50 4.96
N PRO A 279 19.76 4.36 5.69
CA PRO A 279 19.53 4.35 7.13
C PRO A 279 20.48 5.26 7.94
N ASP A 280 21.69 5.49 7.45
CA ASP A 280 22.71 6.32 8.09
C ASP A 280 22.35 7.81 8.10
N ASN A 281 21.54 8.27 7.13
CA ASN A 281 21.17 9.68 6.98
C ASN A 281 19.81 10.02 7.60
N VAL A 282 19.24 9.11 8.39
CA VAL A 282 17.98 9.31 9.09
C VAL A 282 18.21 9.10 10.58
N ILE A 283 18.08 10.14 11.39
CA ILE A 283 18.20 10.05 12.84
C ILE A 283 16.81 9.87 13.45
N HIS A 284 16.62 8.80 14.21
CA HIS A 284 15.52 8.59 15.13
C HIS A 284 15.81 9.33 16.44
N GLY A 285 15.13 10.46 16.67
CA GLY A 285 15.05 11.10 17.98
C GLY A 285 13.89 10.54 18.80
N GLU A 286 13.56 11.12 19.96
CA GLU A 286 12.62 10.52 20.93
C GLU A 286 11.26 10.06 20.35
N LYS A 287 10.65 10.84 19.45
CA LYS A 287 9.32 10.52 18.87
C LYS A 287 9.22 10.77 17.37
N ARG A 288 10.33 11.17 16.73
CA ARG A 288 10.32 11.66 15.33
C ARG A 288 11.65 11.35 14.67
N ILE A 289 11.65 11.31 13.35
CA ILE A 289 12.88 11.24 12.58
C ILE A 289 13.31 12.61 12.06
N LYS A 290 14.60 12.75 11.79
CA LYS A 290 15.20 13.87 11.07
C LYS A 290 16.09 13.33 9.97
N LEU A 291 15.84 13.76 8.74
CA LEU A 291 16.78 13.62 7.64
C LEU A 291 17.97 14.54 7.90
N ILE A 292 19.15 13.96 7.84
CA ILE A 292 20.43 14.67 7.98
C ILE A 292 21.25 14.55 6.70
N ASP A 293 22.40 15.21 6.64
CA ASP A 293 23.36 15.12 5.52
C ASP A 293 22.80 15.55 4.15
N PHE A 294 22.87 16.86 3.90
CA PHE A 294 22.44 17.50 2.66
C PHE A 294 23.58 17.62 1.62
N GLY A 295 24.67 16.86 1.78
CA GLY A 295 25.84 16.95 0.89
C GLY A 295 25.62 16.48 -0.54
N ALA A 296 24.51 15.78 -0.82
CA ALA A 296 24.14 15.27 -2.14
C ALA A 296 22.89 15.95 -2.72
N ILE A 297 22.27 16.89 -2.00
CA ILE A 297 21.06 17.56 -2.46
C ILE A 297 21.36 18.36 -3.73
N ARG A 298 20.41 18.39 -4.65
CA ARG A 298 20.53 19.14 -5.90
C ARG A 298 19.17 19.54 -6.44
N LYS A 299 19.15 20.44 -7.42
CA LYS A 299 17.91 20.76 -8.14
C LYS A 299 17.50 19.63 -9.08
N ILE A 300 16.21 19.49 -9.33
CA ILE A 300 15.67 18.46 -10.24
C ILE A 300 16.17 18.65 -11.69
N ASP A 301 16.41 19.89 -12.11
CA ASP A 301 16.87 20.26 -13.46
C ASP A 301 18.39 20.42 -13.57
N ASP A 302 19.13 19.98 -12.55
CA ASP A 302 20.59 20.01 -12.56
C ASP A 302 21.14 18.76 -13.27
N ASP A 303 21.73 18.97 -14.45
CA ASP A 303 22.39 17.92 -15.24
C ASP A 303 23.92 18.05 -15.23
N GLU A 304 24.46 19.12 -14.67
CA GLU A 304 25.89 19.45 -14.74
C GLU A 304 26.67 19.00 -13.50
N SER A 305 26.03 19.00 -12.32
CA SER A 305 26.73 18.65 -11.08
C SER A 305 27.13 17.17 -11.04
N PRO A 306 28.30 16.85 -10.45
CA PRO A 306 28.70 15.48 -10.20
C PRO A 306 27.65 14.75 -9.35
N ILE A 307 27.31 13.52 -9.76
CA ILE A 307 26.38 12.68 -9.00
C ILE A 307 27.09 12.18 -7.73
N VAL A 308 26.57 12.57 -6.56
CA VAL A 308 27.06 12.13 -5.26
C VAL A 308 26.03 11.20 -4.61
N GLY A 309 26.51 10.11 -4.00
CA GLY A 309 25.69 9.25 -3.16
C GLY A 309 26.26 7.84 -3.05
N THR A 310 25.55 6.99 -2.32
CA THR A 310 26.03 5.66 -1.92
C THR A 310 25.61 4.60 -2.94
N GLU A 311 26.58 4.02 -3.66
CA GLU A 311 26.36 3.14 -4.83
C GLU A 311 25.32 2.03 -4.61
N HIS A 312 25.31 1.40 -3.42
CA HIS A 312 24.37 0.31 -3.08
C HIS A 312 22.89 0.73 -3.12
N TYR A 313 22.58 1.98 -2.79
CA TYR A 313 21.20 2.49 -2.70
C TYR A 313 20.74 3.16 -3.99
N GLN A 314 21.67 3.54 -4.86
CA GLN A 314 21.36 4.33 -6.05
C GLN A 314 20.81 3.46 -7.19
N VAL A 315 20.01 4.11 -8.04
CA VAL A 315 19.60 3.57 -9.33
C VAL A 315 20.81 3.21 -10.20
N THR A 316 20.65 2.28 -11.14
CA THR A 316 21.76 1.76 -11.93
C THR A 316 22.48 2.85 -12.75
N PRO A 317 23.78 2.71 -13.04
CA PRO A 317 24.49 3.67 -13.90
C PRO A 317 23.85 3.85 -15.28
N LYS A 318 23.26 2.78 -15.84
CA LYS A 318 22.55 2.83 -17.12
C LYS A 318 21.33 3.73 -17.04
N GLU A 319 20.53 3.59 -16.00
CA GLU A 319 19.34 4.43 -15.80
C GLU A 319 19.71 5.91 -15.63
N ARG A 320 20.74 6.20 -14.81
CA ARG A 320 21.22 7.58 -14.64
C ARG A 320 21.70 8.19 -15.94
N ALA A 321 22.35 7.41 -16.80
CA ALA A 321 22.78 7.88 -18.11
C ALA A 321 21.60 8.16 -19.06
N THR A 322 20.46 7.47 -18.88
CA THR A 322 19.26 7.66 -19.71
C THR A 322 18.37 8.79 -19.21
N HIS A 323 18.12 8.86 -17.90
CA HIS A 323 17.08 9.72 -17.32
C HIS A 323 17.61 10.81 -16.37
N GLY A 324 18.91 10.81 -16.07
CA GLY A 324 19.45 11.62 -14.98
C GLY A 324 18.99 11.12 -13.60
N LEU A 325 19.11 11.99 -12.58
CA LEU A 325 18.48 11.77 -11.28
C LEU A 325 17.15 12.50 -11.26
N THR A 326 16.12 11.83 -10.73
CA THR A 326 14.75 12.33 -10.71
C THR A 326 14.08 12.03 -9.38
N VAL A 327 12.85 12.50 -9.20
CA VAL A 327 11.98 12.09 -8.09
C VAL A 327 11.91 10.57 -7.97
N ARG A 328 11.80 9.85 -9.10
CA ARG A 328 11.78 8.37 -9.12
C ARG A 328 13.09 7.76 -8.62
N SER A 329 14.21 8.43 -8.78
CA SER A 329 15.51 8.00 -8.24
C SER A 329 15.54 8.09 -6.72
N ASP A 330 14.97 9.15 -6.14
CA ASP A 330 14.77 9.25 -4.68
C ASP A 330 13.82 8.16 -4.17
N ILE A 331 12.70 7.90 -4.85
CA ILE A 331 11.78 6.80 -4.51
C ILE A 331 12.49 5.44 -4.48
N HIS A 332 13.39 5.20 -5.44
CA HIS A 332 14.20 3.98 -5.44
C HIS A 332 15.07 3.86 -4.19
N THR A 333 15.79 4.92 -3.82
CA THR A 333 16.65 4.91 -2.63
C THR A 333 15.85 4.70 -1.33
N VAL A 334 14.62 5.25 -1.24
CA VAL A 334 13.66 4.94 -0.16
C VAL A 334 13.29 3.45 -0.16
N GLY A 335 12.94 2.89 -1.33
CA GLY A 335 12.59 1.47 -1.44
C GLY A 335 13.70 0.53 -0.97
N VAL A 336 14.96 0.81 -1.34
CA VAL A 336 16.13 0.05 -0.88
C VAL A 336 16.33 0.21 0.63
N THR A 337 16.22 1.43 1.15
CA THR A 337 16.34 1.74 2.58
C THR A 337 15.30 0.97 3.41
N LEU A 338 14.03 1.01 3.00
CA LEU A 338 12.96 0.32 3.71
C LEU A 338 13.07 -1.21 3.61
N ARG A 339 13.55 -1.74 2.47
CA ARG A 339 13.82 -3.19 2.33
C ARG A 339 14.90 -3.66 3.29
N GLU A 340 15.95 -2.88 3.47
CA GLU A 340 17.02 -3.20 4.42
C GLU A 340 16.50 -3.21 5.88
N LEU A 341 15.67 -2.22 6.24
CA LEU A 341 15.04 -2.17 7.56
C LEU A 341 14.04 -3.32 7.76
N PHE A 342 13.27 -3.66 6.72
CA PHE A 342 12.33 -4.78 6.73
C PHE A 342 13.03 -6.12 6.99
N GLN A 343 14.19 -6.37 6.38
CA GLN A 343 14.99 -7.59 6.62
C GLN A 343 15.43 -7.74 8.08
N ALA A 344 15.51 -6.64 8.83
CA ALA A 344 15.82 -6.63 10.26
C ALA A 344 14.57 -6.67 11.17
N SER A 345 13.36 -6.66 10.59
CA SER A 345 12.10 -6.61 11.32
C SER A 345 11.54 -8.01 11.68
N ASP A 346 10.47 -8.04 12.48
CA ASP A 346 9.67 -9.25 12.75
C ASP A 346 9.03 -9.80 11.47
N GLY A 347 8.63 -8.93 10.55
CA GLY A 347 7.98 -9.24 9.28
C GLY A 347 8.79 -10.16 8.37
N TRP A 348 10.12 -10.07 8.40
CA TRP A 348 11.01 -10.94 7.62
C TRP A 348 10.97 -12.41 8.07
N SER A 349 10.65 -12.65 9.35
CA SER A 349 10.69 -13.98 9.96
C SER A 349 9.29 -14.56 10.22
N VAL A 350 8.24 -13.94 9.71
CA VAL A 350 6.87 -14.47 9.81
C VAL A 350 6.75 -15.74 8.96
N THR A 351 7.02 -16.88 9.58
CA THR A 351 6.81 -18.22 9.00
C THR A 351 5.42 -18.77 9.35
N THR A 352 4.86 -18.36 10.50
CA THR A 352 3.50 -18.66 10.94
C THR A 352 2.73 -17.35 11.15
N ASP A 353 1.57 -17.24 10.52
CA ASP A 353 0.77 -16.02 10.51
C ASP A 353 -0.20 -15.94 11.70
N ALA A 354 0.31 -16.09 12.92
CA ALA A 354 -0.51 -16.20 14.13
C ALA A 354 -1.42 -14.99 14.39
N ARG A 355 -1.08 -13.82 13.82
CA ARG A 355 -1.87 -12.57 13.93
C ARG A 355 -2.55 -12.15 12.63
N GLY A 356 -2.45 -12.93 11.55
CA GLY A 356 -3.04 -12.57 10.25
C GLY A 356 -2.34 -11.43 9.50
N VAL A 357 -1.16 -10.98 9.97
CA VAL A 357 -0.43 -9.82 9.41
C VAL A 357 0.28 -10.13 8.09
N ARG A 358 0.41 -11.41 7.71
CA ARG A 358 1.08 -11.81 6.45
C ARG A 358 0.43 -11.18 5.23
N PHE A 359 -0.89 -10.98 5.24
CA PHE A 359 -1.57 -10.30 4.15
C PHE A 359 -1.10 -8.85 3.99
N GLY A 360 -1.02 -8.09 5.09
CA GLY A 360 -0.47 -6.73 5.08
C GLY A 360 1.02 -6.67 4.71
N ILE A 361 1.82 -7.67 5.11
CA ILE A 361 3.23 -7.79 4.71
C ILE A 361 3.36 -8.00 3.20
N GLU A 362 2.48 -8.79 2.58
CA GLU A 362 2.48 -8.95 1.12
C GLU A 362 2.16 -7.64 0.39
N SER A 363 1.21 -6.84 0.90
CA SER A 363 0.93 -5.49 0.39
C SER A 363 2.15 -4.59 0.54
N PHE A 364 2.83 -4.62 1.69
CA PHE A 364 4.05 -3.85 1.91
C PHE A 364 5.18 -4.24 0.96
N LEU A 365 5.39 -5.53 0.74
CA LEU A 365 6.39 -6.02 -0.21
C LEU A 365 6.10 -5.53 -1.63
N ARG A 366 4.84 -5.47 -2.06
CA ARG A 366 4.46 -4.88 -3.35
C ARG A 366 4.82 -3.39 -3.43
N VAL A 367 4.67 -2.63 -2.34
CA VAL A 367 5.14 -1.23 -2.29
C VAL A 367 6.65 -1.17 -2.51
N LEU A 368 7.42 -2.00 -1.79
CA LEU A 368 8.87 -2.03 -1.93
C LEU A 368 9.31 -2.48 -3.33
N ASP A 369 8.64 -3.48 -3.90
CA ASP A 369 8.93 -3.99 -5.24
C ASP A 369 8.67 -2.90 -6.28
N ARG A 370 7.53 -2.21 -6.19
CA ARG A 370 7.20 -1.07 -7.06
C ARG A 370 8.18 0.09 -6.88
N ALA A 371 8.57 0.43 -5.65
CA ALA A 371 9.56 1.48 -5.37
C ALA A 371 10.93 1.17 -5.98
N THR A 372 11.30 -0.11 -6.15
CA THR A 372 12.59 -0.54 -6.74
C THR A 372 12.49 -1.03 -8.19
N ALA A 373 11.31 -0.92 -8.81
CA ALA A 373 11.05 -1.38 -10.17
C ALA A 373 11.79 -0.55 -11.24
N PRO A 374 11.80 -0.99 -12.52
CA PRO A 374 12.25 -0.17 -13.63
C PRO A 374 11.60 1.22 -13.63
N PHE A 375 12.30 2.22 -14.18
CA PHE A 375 11.97 3.65 -14.08
C PHE A 375 10.48 3.98 -14.26
N GLU A 376 9.86 3.50 -15.35
CA GLU A 376 8.47 3.83 -15.65
C GLU A 376 7.42 3.16 -14.74
N GLN A 377 7.78 2.08 -14.05
CA GLN A 377 6.87 1.32 -13.17
C GLN A 377 6.84 1.84 -11.73
N ARG A 378 7.86 2.64 -11.34
CA ARG A 378 7.94 3.24 -10.00
C ARG A 378 6.77 4.19 -9.71
N PHE A 379 6.60 4.51 -8.43
CA PHE A 379 5.77 5.65 -8.04
C PHE A 379 6.32 6.93 -8.68
N ALA A 380 5.42 7.75 -9.22
CA ALA A 380 5.77 9.00 -9.88
C ALA A 380 6.21 10.08 -8.87
N THR A 381 5.66 10.05 -7.66
CA THR A 381 5.91 11.04 -6.60
C THR A 381 6.05 10.39 -5.22
N ALA A 382 6.68 11.12 -4.28
CA ALA A 382 6.72 10.73 -2.87
C ALA A 382 5.31 10.64 -2.27
N ARG A 383 4.42 11.57 -2.63
CA ARG A 383 3.00 11.53 -2.24
C ARG A 383 2.30 10.25 -2.67
N GLU A 384 2.50 9.78 -3.90
CA GLU A 384 1.87 8.54 -4.40
C GLU A 384 2.30 7.32 -3.58
N MET A 385 3.61 7.19 -3.32
CA MET A 385 4.13 6.11 -2.48
C MET A 385 3.62 6.22 -1.04
N LEU A 386 3.53 7.43 -0.48
CA LEU A 386 3.05 7.69 0.87
C LEU A 386 1.60 7.24 1.05
N VAL A 387 0.71 7.56 0.10
CA VAL A 387 -0.69 7.11 0.12
C VAL A 387 -0.79 5.58 0.16
N GLN A 388 0.04 4.88 -0.62
CA GLN A 388 0.04 3.43 -0.60
C GLN A 388 0.59 2.86 0.72
N LEU A 389 1.63 3.48 1.31
CA LEU A 389 2.11 3.08 2.63
C LEU A 389 1.08 3.34 3.75
N ASP A 390 0.31 4.43 3.68
CA ASP A 390 -0.78 4.70 4.63
C ASP A 390 -1.81 3.56 4.60
N GLY A 391 -2.29 3.16 3.41
CA GLY A 391 -3.24 2.05 3.28
C GLY A 391 -2.69 0.70 3.74
N VAL A 392 -1.40 0.45 3.49
CA VAL A 392 -0.70 -0.75 3.98
C VAL A 392 -0.52 -0.73 5.50
N LEU A 393 -0.24 0.43 6.09
CA LEU A 393 -0.12 0.57 7.54
C LEU A 393 -1.44 0.26 8.22
N ASP A 394 -2.53 0.85 7.75
CA ASP A 394 -3.87 0.62 8.29
C ASP A 394 -4.24 -0.86 8.20
N GLU A 395 -3.91 -1.53 7.09
CA GLU A 395 -4.11 -2.97 6.93
C GLU A 395 -3.28 -3.80 7.94
N ILE A 396 -1.98 -3.53 8.08
CA ILE A 396 -1.10 -4.26 9.01
C ILE A 396 -1.59 -4.09 10.45
N LEU A 397 -1.90 -2.86 10.85
CA LEU A 397 -2.33 -2.57 12.21
C LEU A 397 -3.68 -3.24 12.50
N SER A 398 -4.65 -3.10 11.59
CA SER A 398 -5.99 -3.70 11.76
C SER A 398 -5.91 -5.22 11.83
N LEU A 399 -5.08 -5.85 10.99
CA LEU A 399 -4.87 -7.30 11.06
C LEU A 399 -4.23 -7.71 12.38
N ARG A 400 -3.28 -6.91 12.90
CA ARG A 400 -2.51 -7.21 14.11
C ARG A 400 -3.33 -7.12 15.38
N ASP A 401 -4.11 -6.04 15.56
CA ASP A 401 -4.84 -5.75 16.79
C ASP A 401 -6.36 -5.95 16.67
N LYS A 402 -6.85 -6.31 15.48
CA LYS A 402 -8.27 -6.53 15.16
C LYS A 402 -9.13 -5.28 15.38
N GLN A 403 -8.52 -4.08 15.31
CA GLN A 403 -9.25 -2.81 15.38
C GLN A 403 -9.47 -2.23 13.98
N TYR A 404 -10.67 -1.70 13.76
CA TYR A 404 -11.07 -1.10 12.50
C TYR A 404 -10.37 0.24 12.26
N ARG A 405 -9.83 0.42 11.05
CA ARG A 405 -9.19 1.66 10.59
C ARG A 405 -9.72 2.01 9.21
N PRO A 406 -10.93 2.59 9.12
CA PRO A 406 -11.52 2.96 7.85
C PRO A 406 -10.67 4.04 7.18
N GLY A 407 -10.38 3.85 5.89
CA GLY A 407 -9.56 4.76 5.09
C GLY A 407 -10.24 5.09 3.78
N ALA A 408 -10.59 6.36 3.57
CA ALA A 408 -11.17 6.78 2.30
C ALA A 408 -10.14 6.68 1.17
N SER A 409 -10.47 5.92 0.12
CA SER A 409 -9.62 5.82 -1.06
C SER A 409 -9.46 7.18 -1.76
N THR A 410 -8.21 7.55 -2.05
CA THR A 410 -7.91 8.72 -2.89
C THR A 410 -7.96 8.40 -4.38
N LEU A 411 -8.00 7.12 -4.75
CA LEU A 411 -7.96 6.64 -6.13
C LEU A 411 -9.30 6.10 -6.64
N PHE A 412 -10.20 5.69 -5.75
CA PHE A 412 -11.54 5.20 -6.09
C PHE A 412 -12.63 6.03 -5.41
N ALA A 413 -13.77 6.14 -6.10
CA ALA A 413 -15.01 6.56 -5.48
C ALA A 413 -15.55 5.44 -4.58
N GLU A 414 -16.30 5.80 -3.54
CA GLU A 414 -16.98 4.81 -2.70
C GLU A 414 -17.89 3.92 -3.55
N GLY A 415 -17.79 2.60 -3.37
CA GLY A 415 -18.67 1.65 -4.04
C GLY A 415 -20.12 1.97 -3.68
N ALA A 416 -21.04 1.94 -4.65
CA ALA A 416 -22.46 2.27 -4.43
C ALA A 416 -23.35 1.02 -4.36
N VAL A 417 -22.83 -0.16 -4.75
CA VAL A 417 -23.58 -1.39 -4.96
C VAL A 417 -23.07 -2.48 -4.02
N LEU A 418 -24.00 -3.17 -3.37
CA LEU A 418 -23.69 -4.35 -2.57
C LEU A 418 -23.57 -5.58 -3.49
N LEU A 419 -22.47 -6.33 -3.35
CA LEU A 419 -22.22 -7.56 -4.13
C LEU A 419 -22.61 -8.80 -3.32
N ASP A 420 -23.90 -8.93 -3.03
CA ASP A 420 -24.48 -9.98 -2.18
C ASP A 420 -25.16 -11.13 -2.96
N ALA A 421 -25.26 -11.02 -4.30
CA ALA A 421 -26.02 -11.95 -5.14
C ALA A 421 -27.50 -12.06 -4.72
N GLY A 422 -28.05 -10.99 -4.17
CA GLY A 422 -29.41 -10.94 -3.66
C GLY A 422 -29.62 -11.66 -2.33
N LEU A 423 -28.56 -12.11 -1.62
CA LEU A 423 -28.69 -12.72 -0.28
C LEU A 423 -29.36 -11.77 0.73
N GLY A 424 -29.11 -10.47 0.63
CA GLY A 424 -29.70 -9.44 1.48
C GLY A 424 -31.09 -8.97 1.03
N GLN A 425 -31.74 -9.68 0.12
CA GLN A 425 -33.10 -9.38 -0.34
C GLN A 425 -34.05 -10.52 -0.01
N ALA A 426 -35.33 -10.23 0.12
CA ALA A 426 -36.37 -11.26 0.17
C ALA A 426 -36.33 -12.10 -1.13
N PRO A 427 -36.57 -13.43 -1.08
CA PRO A 427 -36.64 -14.27 -2.28
C PRO A 427 -37.54 -13.63 -3.35
N PRO A 428 -37.09 -13.49 -4.61
CA PRO A 428 -37.87 -12.85 -5.66
C PRO A 428 -39.18 -13.62 -5.89
N LEU A 429 -40.25 -12.93 -6.30
CA LEU A 429 -41.56 -13.57 -6.49
C LEU A 429 -41.53 -14.65 -7.60
N GLU A 430 -40.59 -14.51 -8.53
CA GLU A 430 -40.23 -15.50 -9.55
C GLU A 430 -39.83 -16.86 -8.97
N HIS A 431 -39.40 -16.90 -7.71
CA HIS A 431 -39.14 -18.15 -7.00
C HIS A 431 -40.37 -19.07 -7.00
N TRP A 432 -41.54 -18.54 -6.63
CA TRP A 432 -42.79 -19.30 -6.59
C TRP A 432 -43.51 -19.33 -7.94
N THR A 433 -43.45 -18.24 -8.69
CA THR A 433 -44.25 -18.11 -9.93
C THR A 433 -43.59 -18.77 -11.14
N ARG A 434 -42.26 -18.90 -11.16
CA ARG A 434 -41.48 -19.47 -12.26
C ARG A 434 -40.52 -20.57 -11.83
N GLY A 435 -40.47 -20.89 -10.54
CA GLY A 435 -39.52 -21.87 -10.01
C GLY A 435 -38.07 -21.39 -10.03
N THR A 436 -37.83 -20.07 -10.01
CA THR A 436 -36.47 -19.52 -10.00
C THR A 436 -35.73 -20.00 -8.74
N PRO A 437 -34.58 -20.69 -8.86
CA PRO A 437 -33.86 -21.18 -7.69
C PRO A 437 -33.36 -20.03 -6.81
N VAL A 438 -33.50 -20.19 -5.50
CA VAL A 438 -32.96 -19.27 -4.50
C VAL A 438 -32.03 -20.06 -3.60
N SER A 439 -30.74 -19.76 -3.67
CA SER A 439 -29.71 -20.46 -2.90
C SER A 439 -28.96 -19.49 -2.00
N LEU A 440 -28.66 -19.91 -0.76
CA LEU A 440 -27.82 -19.15 0.16
C LEU A 440 -26.38 -19.00 -0.33
N GLY A 441 -25.93 -19.90 -1.22
CA GLY A 441 -24.59 -19.92 -1.79
C GLY A 441 -24.48 -19.23 -3.15
N ALA A 442 -25.54 -18.53 -3.60
CA ALA A 442 -25.50 -17.80 -4.86
C ALA A 442 -24.38 -16.76 -4.84
N ARG A 443 -23.62 -16.67 -5.94
CA ARG A 443 -22.50 -15.75 -6.08
C ARG A 443 -22.87 -14.63 -7.06
N PRO A 444 -22.34 -13.41 -6.89
CA PRO A 444 -22.56 -12.34 -7.85
C PRO A 444 -22.06 -12.79 -9.23
N SER A 445 -22.89 -12.57 -10.25
CA SER A 445 -22.52 -12.83 -11.64
C SER A 445 -21.38 -11.93 -12.09
N ALA A 446 -20.69 -12.32 -13.17
CA ALA A 446 -19.56 -11.55 -13.68
C ALA A 446 -19.95 -10.11 -14.06
N VAL A 447 -21.16 -9.91 -14.59
CA VAL A 447 -21.71 -8.59 -14.93
C VAL A 447 -22.01 -7.77 -13.67
N GLU A 448 -22.65 -8.36 -12.66
CA GLU A 448 -22.89 -7.68 -11.38
C GLU A 448 -21.58 -7.22 -10.72
N ILE A 449 -20.54 -8.07 -10.76
CA ILE A 449 -19.20 -7.71 -10.27
C ILE A 449 -18.62 -6.56 -11.09
N ALA A 450 -18.61 -6.65 -12.42
CA ALA A 450 -18.04 -5.62 -13.28
C ALA A 450 -18.69 -4.24 -13.06
N LEU A 451 -20.00 -4.20 -12.84
CA LEU A 451 -20.75 -2.96 -12.62
C LEU A 451 -20.65 -2.46 -11.17
N GLY A 452 -20.64 -3.38 -10.19
CA GLY A 452 -20.65 -3.06 -8.77
C GLY A 452 -19.28 -2.74 -8.17
N LEU A 453 -18.18 -3.12 -8.83
CA LEU A 453 -16.83 -2.76 -8.38
C LEU A 453 -16.61 -1.23 -8.40
N PRO A 454 -15.87 -0.68 -7.40
CA PRO A 454 -15.61 0.75 -7.27
C PRO A 454 -15.10 1.43 -8.55
N VAL A 455 -15.41 2.72 -8.70
CA VAL A 455 -15.05 3.50 -9.90
C VAL A 455 -13.74 4.24 -9.63
N PRO A 456 -12.69 4.09 -10.47
CA PRO A 456 -11.52 4.96 -10.40
C PRO A 456 -11.92 6.43 -10.47
N ARG A 457 -11.32 7.27 -9.63
CA ARG A 457 -11.47 8.72 -9.70
C ARG A 457 -10.75 9.25 -10.91
N GLU A 458 -11.32 10.28 -11.52
CA GLU A 458 -10.72 10.92 -12.69
C GLU A 458 -9.44 11.66 -12.29
N ASP A 459 -8.41 11.55 -13.13
CA ASP A 459 -7.18 12.33 -13.02
C ASP A 459 -7.50 13.83 -13.00
N PRO A 460 -7.06 14.58 -11.97
CA PRO A 460 -7.30 16.02 -11.91
C PRO A 460 -6.62 16.78 -13.06
N ASP A 461 -5.55 16.24 -13.64
CA ASP A 461 -4.79 16.86 -14.71
C ASP A 461 -5.34 16.49 -16.11
N ASP A 462 -6.38 15.65 -16.20
CA ASP A 462 -7.03 15.34 -17.48
C ASP A 462 -7.73 16.58 -18.07
N PRO A 463 -7.56 16.88 -19.38
CA PRO A 463 -8.18 18.05 -20.01
C PRO A 463 -9.71 18.13 -19.84
N GLN A 464 -10.37 16.99 -19.64
CA GLN A 464 -11.81 16.85 -19.52
C GLN A 464 -12.27 16.55 -18.08
N ALA A 465 -11.40 16.64 -17.08
CA ALA A 465 -11.74 16.38 -15.68
C ALA A 465 -12.96 17.18 -15.19
N ASN A 466 -13.02 18.48 -15.49
CA ASN A 466 -14.16 19.33 -15.11
C ASN A 466 -15.46 18.91 -15.79
N PHE A 467 -15.40 18.53 -17.06
CA PHE A 467 -16.57 18.03 -17.79
C PHE A 467 -17.07 16.71 -17.19
N LEU A 468 -16.17 15.77 -16.90
CA LEU A 468 -16.50 14.47 -16.33
C LEU A 468 -17.10 14.59 -14.91
N ARG A 469 -16.59 15.52 -14.10
CA ARG A 469 -17.17 15.81 -12.78
C ARG A 469 -18.58 16.39 -12.86
N ALA A 470 -18.88 17.18 -13.90
CA ALA A 470 -20.16 17.84 -14.08
C ALA A 470 -21.21 17.00 -14.84
N VAL A 471 -20.77 16.09 -15.72
CA VAL A 471 -21.69 15.36 -16.60
C VAL A 471 -22.59 14.42 -15.79
N ARG A 472 -23.90 14.54 -16.00
CA ARG A 472 -24.93 13.67 -15.44
C ARG A 472 -25.84 13.18 -16.56
N ALA A 473 -26.27 11.92 -16.49
CA ALA A 473 -27.24 11.34 -17.40
C ALA A 473 -28.07 10.31 -16.63
N PRO A 474 -29.35 10.11 -17.00
CA PRO A 474 -30.22 9.18 -16.28
C PRO A 474 -29.98 7.71 -16.66
N ASP A 475 -29.30 7.45 -17.78
CA ASP A 475 -28.96 6.12 -18.26
C ASP A 475 -27.66 6.16 -19.07
N ALA A 476 -27.04 4.98 -19.25
CA ALA A 476 -25.78 4.80 -19.97
C ALA A 476 -25.86 5.26 -21.43
N ALA A 477 -26.95 4.98 -22.13
CA ALA A 477 -27.11 5.35 -23.54
C ALA A 477 -27.12 6.87 -23.75
N ARG A 478 -27.77 7.63 -22.86
CA ARG A 478 -27.75 9.10 -22.86
C ARG A 478 -26.42 9.65 -22.38
N LEU A 479 -25.73 8.96 -21.47
CA LEU A 479 -24.36 9.32 -21.07
C LEU A 479 -23.43 9.25 -22.28
N LEU A 480 -23.45 8.13 -23.03
CA LEU A 480 -22.62 7.93 -24.22
C LEU A 480 -22.84 9.05 -25.25
N LYS A 481 -24.08 9.42 -25.55
CA LYS A 481 -24.40 10.56 -26.45
C LYS A 481 -23.77 11.89 -26.01
N LYS A 482 -23.56 12.10 -24.71
CA LYS A 482 -22.87 13.29 -24.19
C LYS A 482 -21.35 13.13 -24.30
N LEU A 483 -20.83 11.95 -23.98
CA LEU A 483 -19.40 11.64 -24.08
C LEU A 483 -18.92 11.72 -25.53
N ASP A 484 -19.69 11.28 -26.52
CA ASP A 484 -19.35 11.31 -27.96
C ASP A 484 -19.07 12.70 -28.53
N LYS A 485 -19.49 13.76 -27.82
CA LYS A 485 -19.19 15.15 -28.18
C LYS A 485 -17.77 15.57 -27.77
N VAL A 486 -17.07 14.73 -27.02
CA VAL A 486 -15.77 15.00 -26.42
C VAL A 486 -14.77 13.94 -26.87
N THR A 487 -13.63 14.37 -27.42
CA THR A 487 -12.57 13.48 -27.90
C THR A 487 -11.22 13.89 -27.31
N GLY A 488 -10.22 13.00 -27.38
CA GLY A 488 -8.85 13.31 -26.97
C GLY A 488 -8.58 13.26 -25.45
N SER A 489 -9.38 12.51 -24.69
CA SER A 489 -9.15 12.29 -23.25
C SER A 489 -9.18 10.79 -22.92
N PRO A 490 -8.12 10.24 -22.27
CA PRO A 490 -8.14 8.88 -21.73
C PRO A 490 -9.27 8.65 -20.72
N GLU A 491 -9.55 9.62 -19.86
CA GLU A 491 -10.61 9.52 -18.84
C GLU A 491 -12.01 9.41 -19.46
N VAL A 492 -12.25 10.11 -20.57
CA VAL A 492 -13.50 9.94 -21.34
C VAL A 492 -13.58 8.52 -21.92
N GLY A 493 -12.47 7.93 -22.35
CA GLY A 493 -12.41 6.53 -22.80
C GLY A 493 -12.78 5.53 -21.69
N PHE A 494 -12.23 5.70 -20.50
CA PHE A 494 -12.58 4.90 -19.33
C PHE A 494 -14.06 5.05 -18.93
N ARG A 495 -14.59 6.28 -18.95
CA ARG A 495 -16.02 6.52 -18.68
C ARG A 495 -16.93 5.89 -19.74
N ARG A 496 -16.53 5.92 -21.02
CA ARG A 496 -17.23 5.21 -22.11
C ARG A 496 -17.21 3.70 -21.88
N CYS A 497 -16.07 3.12 -21.51
CA CYS A 497 -15.96 1.69 -21.23
C CYS A 497 -17.01 1.22 -20.22
N ARG A 498 -17.15 1.94 -19.09
CA ARG A 498 -18.13 1.59 -18.06
C ARG A 498 -19.58 1.74 -18.56
N ALA A 499 -19.88 2.83 -19.26
CA ALA A 499 -21.22 3.02 -19.83
C ALA A 499 -21.58 1.94 -20.88
N GLN A 500 -20.60 1.45 -21.65
CA GLN A 500 -20.82 0.34 -22.58
C GLN A 500 -21.04 -0.99 -21.86
N LEU A 501 -20.30 -1.26 -20.78
CA LEU A 501 -20.53 -2.44 -19.93
C LEU A 501 -21.94 -2.46 -19.33
N GLU A 502 -22.46 -1.30 -18.91
CA GLU A 502 -23.86 -1.18 -18.43
C GLU A 502 -24.89 -1.56 -19.51
N LEU A 503 -24.55 -1.41 -20.80
CA LEU A 503 -25.37 -1.80 -21.94
C LEU A 503 -25.09 -3.23 -22.44
N GLY A 504 -24.16 -3.96 -21.81
CA GLY A 504 -23.70 -5.28 -22.28
C GLY A 504 -22.83 -5.22 -23.55
N ALA A 505 -22.38 -4.04 -23.95
CA ALA A 505 -21.62 -3.78 -25.18
C ALA A 505 -20.11 -3.91 -24.95
N VAL A 506 -19.63 -5.12 -24.65
CA VAL A 506 -18.23 -5.39 -24.27
C VAL A 506 -17.25 -4.98 -25.37
N ILE A 507 -17.58 -5.26 -26.64
CA ILE A 507 -16.70 -4.93 -27.79
C ILE A 507 -16.46 -3.42 -27.86
N GLU A 508 -17.53 -2.63 -27.76
CA GLU A 508 -17.48 -1.17 -27.75
C GLU A 508 -16.73 -0.63 -26.53
N GLY A 509 -16.87 -1.29 -25.38
CA GLY A 509 -16.08 -1.00 -24.19
C GLY A 509 -14.58 -1.24 -24.40
N THR A 510 -14.21 -2.36 -25.03
CA THR A 510 -12.82 -2.69 -25.39
C THR A 510 -12.22 -1.66 -26.35
N LEU A 511 -12.99 -1.22 -27.36
CA LEU A 511 -12.56 -0.15 -28.26
C LEU A 511 -12.34 1.19 -27.52
N ALA A 512 -13.17 1.50 -26.52
CA ALA A 512 -13.00 2.71 -25.72
C ALA A 512 -11.73 2.68 -24.86
N VAL A 513 -11.36 1.52 -24.30
CA VAL A 513 -10.10 1.34 -23.56
C VAL A 513 -8.91 1.41 -24.52
N ALA A 514 -8.99 0.78 -25.69
CA ALA A 514 -7.91 0.85 -26.68
C ALA A 514 -7.62 2.29 -27.15
N GLU A 515 -8.65 3.12 -27.28
CA GLU A 515 -8.47 4.55 -27.57
C GLU A 515 -7.82 5.30 -26.40
N ALA A 516 -8.19 4.99 -25.15
CA ALA A 516 -7.52 5.56 -23.98
C ALA A 516 -6.03 5.18 -23.93
N GLU A 517 -5.69 3.92 -24.23
CA GLU A 517 -4.30 3.47 -24.34
C GLU A 517 -3.53 4.21 -25.44
N ARG A 518 -4.14 4.40 -26.61
CA ARG A 518 -3.55 5.17 -27.71
C ARG A 518 -3.24 6.61 -27.31
N LEU A 519 -4.12 7.25 -26.54
CA LEU A 519 -3.94 8.61 -26.04
C LEU A 519 -2.89 8.70 -24.91
N LEU A 520 -2.76 7.66 -24.09
CA LEU A 520 -1.74 7.58 -23.04
C LEU A 520 -0.34 7.33 -23.63
N GLY A 521 -0.24 6.66 -24.77
CA GLY A 521 1.02 6.32 -25.44
C GLY A 521 1.79 5.25 -24.68
N GLU A 522 3.11 5.41 -24.55
CA GLU A 522 3.97 4.45 -23.83
C GLU A 522 3.57 4.30 -22.35
N ARG A 523 2.97 5.34 -21.76
CA ARG A 523 2.49 5.33 -20.37
C ARG A 523 1.37 4.31 -20.14
N ALA A 524 0.63 3.93 -21.17
CA ALA A 524 -0.48 2.97 -21.06
C ALA A 524 -0.04 1.64 -20.44
N ALA A 525 1.19 1.20 -20.72
CA ALA A 525 1.74 -0.06 -20.19
C ALA A 525 1.96 -0.05 -18.67
N HIS A 526 1.94 1.13 -18.06
CA HIS A 526 2.22 1.36 -16.63
C HIS A 526 1.05 2.06 -15.92
N ASP A 527 -0.07 2.26 -16.61
CA ASP A 527 -1.26 2.87 -16.05
C ASP A 527 -2.22 1.81 -15.52
N TRP A 528 -2.32 1.73 -14.18
CA TRP A 528 -3.16 0.74 -13.52
C TRP A 528 -4.65 0.87 -13.92
N ARG A 529 -5.13 2.05 -14.34
CA ARG A 529 -6.53 2.25 -14.76
C ARG A 529 -6.83 1.46 -16.03
N VAL A 530 -5.85 1.32 -16.93
CA VAL A 530 -5.98 0.48 -18.12
C VAL A 530 -6.19 -0.98 -17.71
N ALA A 531 -5.33 -1.50 -16.81
CA ALA A 531 -5.47 -2.86 -16.29
C ALA A 531 -6.82 -3.05 -15.57
N TRP A 532 -7.24 -2.08 -14.75
CA TRP A 532 -8.54 -2.11 -14.07
C TRP A 532 -9.70 -2.27 -15.05
N HIS A 533 -9.78 -1.41 -16.07
CA HIS A 533 -10.86 -1.46 -17.07
C HIS A 533 -10.81 -2.73 -17.94
N ARG A 534 -9.61 -3.22 -18.28
CA ARG A 534 -9.46 -4.53 -18.94
C ARG A 534 -9.96 -5.68 -18.06
N GLY A 535 -9.78 -5.60 -16.73
CA GLY A 535 -10.34 -6.55 -15.79
C GLY A 535 -11.88 -6.52 -15.78
N LEU A 536 -12.48 -5.32 -15.82
CA LEU A 536 -13.94 -5.17 -15.93
C LEU A 536 -14.49 -5.74 -17.24
N LEU A 537 -13.79 -5.53 -18.36
CA LEU A 537 -14.15 -6.08 -19.66
C LEU A 537 -14.07 -7.61 -19.68
N ALA A 538 -13.02 -8.19 -19.11
CA ALA A 538 -12.89 -9.64 -18.97
C ALA A 538 -14.04 -10.24 -18.14
N LEU A 539 -14.46 -9.57 -17.06
CA LEU A 539 -15.68 -9.94 -16.34
C LEU A 539 -16.94 -9.81 -17.20
N GLY A 540 -17.04 -8.77 -18.03
CA GLY A 540 -18.13 -8.62 -19.00
C GLY A 540 -18.22 -9.78 -20.00
N GLU A 541 -17.09 -10.42 -20.32
CA GLU A 541 -16.99 -11.62 -21.16
C GLU A 541 -17.20 -12.93 -20.36
N GLY A 542 -17.29 -12.86 -19.03
CA GLY A 542 -17.36 -14.01 -18.14
C GLY A 542 -16.02 -14.71 -17.88
N ASP A 543 -14.90 -14.10 -18.28
CA ASP A 543 -13.54 -14.64 -18.07
C ASP A 543 -12.95 -14.16 -16.75
N PHE A 544 -13.24 -14.91 -15.68
CA PHE A 544 -12.70 -14.65 -14.35
C PHE A 544 -11.17 -14.79 -14.28
N ALA A 545 -10.56 -15.65 -15.10
CA ALA A 545 -9.12 -15.90 -15.07
C ALA A 545 -8.36 -14.70 -15.63
N ALA A 546 -8.79 -14.20 -16.79
CA ALA A 546 -8.26 -12.98 -17.38
C ALA A 546 -8.51 -11.77 -16.45
N ALA A 547 -9.71 -11.66 -15.86
CA ALA A 547 -10.01 -10.59 -14.92
C ALA A 547 -9.07 -10.62 -13.69
N LYS A 548 -8.85 -11.80 -13.09
CA LYS A 548 -7.93 -11.99 -11.96
C LYS A 548 -6.50 -11.56 -12.32
N GLU A 549 -6.01 -11.89 -13.51
CA GLU A 549 -4.68 -11.46 -13.97
C GLU A 549 -4.58 -9.93 -13.98
N LYS A 550 -5.60 -9.24 -14.52
CA LYS A 550 -5.60 -7.78 -14.59
C LYS A 550 -5.73 -7.13 -13.21
N PHE A 551 -6.62 -7.62 -12.34
CA PHE A 551 -6.72 -7.10 -10.97
C PHE A 551 -5.47 -7.40 -10.13
N THR A 552 -4.75 -8.49 -10.41
CA THR A 552 -3.45 -8.76 -9.79
C THR A 552 -2.40 -7.73 -10.19
N ALA A 553 -2.41 -7.30 -11.46
CA ALA A 553 -1.56 -6.20 -11.93
C ALA A 553 -1.93 -4.88 -11.24
N VAL A 554 -3.22 -4.58 -11.10
CA VAL A 554 -3.67 -3.39 -10.35
C VAL A 554 -3.23 -3.46 -8.89
N TYR A 555 -3.40 -4.61 -8.23
CA TYR A 555 -2.97 -4.78 -6.83
C TYR A 555 -1.45 -4.64 -6.66
N ARG A 556 -0.65 -5.08 -7.63
CA ARG A 556 0.80 -4.81 -7.64
C ARG A 556 1.09 -3.32 -7.73
N ASP A 557 0.33 -2.58 -8.52
CA ASP A 557 0.58 -1.16 -8.77
C ASP A 557 0.07 -0.29 -7.59
N ILE A 558 -1.09 -0.60 -7.02
CA ILE A 558 -1.71 0.15 -5.91
C ILE A 558 -2.04 -0.76 -4.70
N PRO A 559 -1.02 -1.25 -3.98
CA PRO A 559 -1.19 -2.29 -2.96
C PRO A 559 -1.88 -1.82 -1.65
N GLY A 560 -1.96 -0.52 -1.39
CA GLY A 560 -2.66 0.02 -0.22
C GLY A 560 -4.19 0.08 -0.40
N GLU A 561 -4.67 -0.07 -1.63
CA GLU A 561 -6.08 0.09 -1.99
C GLU A 561 -6.89 -1.19 -1.77
N GLU A 562 -8.13 -1.02 -1.28
CA GLU A 562 -9.09 -2.10 -1.04
C GLU A 562 -9.79 -2.63 -2.30
N PRO A 563 -10.20 -1.78 -3.28
CA PRO A 563 -10.92 -2.23 -4.47
C PRO A 563 -10.26 -3.36 -5.27
N PRO A 564 -8.93 -3.37 -5.54
CA PRO A 564 -8.30 -4.51 -6.21
C PRO A 564 -8.34 -5.79 -5.39
N LYS A 565 -8.28 -5.71 -4.06
CA LYS A 565 -8.37 -6.88 -3.15
C LYS A 565 -9.78 -7.45 -3.14
N LEU A 566 -10.81 -6.59 -3.17
CA LEU A 566 -12.21 -7.01 -3.28
C LEU A 566 -12.46 -7.73 -4.62
N ALA A 567 -11.98 -7.14 -5.73
CA ALA A 567 -12.09 -7.73 -7.06
C ALA A 567 -11.40 -9.10 -7.13
N LEU A 568 -10.22 -9.23 -6.52
CA LEU A 568 -9.53 -10.52 -6.41
C LEU A 568 -10.31 -11.52 -5.56
N GLY A 569 -10.84 -11.14 -4.39
CA GLY A 569 -11.68 -12.02 -3.57
C GLY A 569 -12.87 -12.60 -4.34
N LEU A 570 -13.55 -11.75 -5.12
CA LEU A 570 -14.68 -12.15 -5.98
C LEU A 570 -14.24 -13.10 -7.10
N CYS A 571 -13.13 -12.82 -7.79
CA CYS A 571 -12.60 -13.73 -8.81
C CYS A 571 -12.15 -15.07 -8.21
N GLU A 572 -11.52 -15.07 -7.04
CA GLU A 572 -11.07 -16.29 -6.36
C GLU A 572 -12.23 -17.18 -5.94
N GLU A 573 -13.34 -16.57 -5.48
CA GLU A 573 -14.56 -17.29 -5.11
C GLU A 573 -15.10 -18.11 -6.30
N HIS A 574 -14.96 -17.59 -7.52
CA HIS A 574 -15.34 -18.28 -8.75
C HIS A 574 -14.29 -19.27 -9.29
N LEU A 575 -13.00 -19.00 -9.12
CA LEU A 575 -11.91 -19.78 -9.73
C LEU A 575 -11.30 -20.86 -8.83
N ASN A 576 -10.77 -20.45 -7.67
CA ASN A 576 -9.85 -21.26 -6.85
C ASN A 576 -10.48 -21.70 -5.52
N GLY A 577 -11.74 -21.35 -5.29
CA GLY A 577 -12.56 -21.84 -4.18
C GLY A 577 -12.52 -20.97 -2.93
N ALA A 578 -13.24 -21.42 -1.91
CA ALA A 578 -13.62 -20.64 -0.74
C ALA A 578 -12.42 -20.14 0.10
N ALA A 579 -11.33 -20.93 0.20
CA ALA A 579 -10.18 -20.59 1.05
C ALA A 579 -9.35 -19.40 0.53
N ALA A 580 -9.17 -19.28 -0.79
CA ALA A 580 -8.45 -18.17 -1.38
C ALA A 580 -9.26 -16.85 -1.27
N ALA A 581 -10.57 -16.93 -1.49
CA ALA A 581 -11.48 -15.79 -1.36
C ALA A 581 -11.57 -15.28 0.09
N GLU A 582 -11.69 -16.19 1.06
CA GLU A 582 -11.75 -15.87 2.48
C GLU A 582 -10.63 -14.94 2.92
N ARG A 583 -9.41 -15.21 2.44
CA ARG A 583 -8.22 -14.45 2.80
C ARG A 583 -8.34 -12.96 2.43
N TYR A 584 -8.91 -12.66 1.27
CA TYR A 584 -9.15 -11.28 0.84
C TYR A 584 -10.29 -10.64 1.61
N TYR A 585 -11.41 -11.35 1.74
CA TYR A 585 -12.57 -10.80 2.43
C TYR A 585 -12.31 -10.56 3.92
N ASP A 586 -11.59 -11.46 4.60
CA ASP A 586 -11.21 -11.31 6.00
C ASP A 586 -10.32 -10.08 6.21
N ALA A 587 -9.29 -9.91 5.37
CA ALA A 587 -8.40 -8.75 5.45
C ALA A 587 -9.14 -7.43 5.25
N LEU A 588 -10.08 -7.38 4.30
CA LEU A 588 -10.92 -6.21 4.06
C LEU A 588 -11.88 -5.94 5.22
N TRP A 589 -12.55 -6.98 5.73
CA TRP A 589 -13.57 -6.85 6.77
C TRP A 589 -12.98 -6.51 8.14
N VAL A 590 -11.78 -7.01 8.44
CA VAL A 590 -11.03 -6.64 9.65
C VAL A 590 -10.55 -5.19 9.57
N ARG A 591 -10.23 -4.69 8.38
CA ARG A 591 -9.77 -3.31 8.19
C ARG A 591 -10.91 -2.29 8.24
N ASP A 592 -11.96 -2.48 7.44
CA ASP A 592 -13.04 -1.50 7.28
C ASP A 592 -14.42 -2.17 7.23
N ARG A 593 -15.27 -1.82 8.21
CA ARG A 593 -16.65 -2.31 8.32
C ARG A 593 -17.63 -1.64 7.38
N ALA A 594 -17.20 -0.63 6.63
CA ALA A 594 -17.94 -0.11 5.48
C ALA A 594 -17.87 -1.05 4.25
N GLN A 595 -16.91 -1.98 4.20
CA GLN A 595 -16.77 -2.96 3.10
C GLN A 595 -17.76 -4.13 3.23
N VAL A 596 -19.05 -3.83 3.23
CA VAL A 596 -20.11 -4.82 3.48
C VAL A 596 -20.13 -5.94 2.42
N SER A 597 -19.72 -5.67 1.18
CA SER A 597 -19.55 -6.72 0.16
C SER A 597 -18.56 -7.82 0.59
N ALA A 598 -17.54 -7.48 1.38
CA ALA A 598 -16.61 -8.46 1.95
C ALA A 598 -17.27 -9.30 3.06
N ALA A 599 -18.11 -8.70 3.90
CA ALA A 599 -18.90 -9.44 4.91
C ALA A 599 -19.82 -10.47 4.26
N PHE A 600 -20.54 -10.09 3.20
CA PHE A 600 -21.37 -11.02 2.44
C PHE A 600 -20.55 -12.11 1.75
N GLY A 601 -19.35 -11.77 1.22
CA GLY A 601 -18.40 -12.76 0.70
C GLY A 601 -17.94 -13.77 1.77
N LEU A 602 -17.61 -13.30 2.97
CA LEU A 602 -17.28 -14.16 4.12
C LEU A 602 -18.46 -15.05 4.50
N ALA A 603 -19.67 -14.50 4.62
CA ALA A 603 -20.86 -15.26 4.93
C ALA A 603 -21.07 -16.41 3.92
N ARG A 604 -20.96 -16.14 2.61
CA ARG A 604 -21.03 -17.18 1.57
C ARG A 604 -19.94 -18.24 1.71
N VAL A 605 -18.70 -17.84 2.00
CA VAL A 605 -17.58 -18.76 2.26
C VAL A 605 -17.83 -19.66 3.48
N ARG A 606 -18.44 -19.14 4.56
CA ARG A 606 -18.82 -19.93 5.75
C ARG A 606 -19.96 -20.89 5.46
N LEU A 607 -20.96 -20.43 4.71
CA LEU A 607 -22.09 -21.25 4.27
C LEU A 607 -21.62 -22.42 3.38
N ALA A 608 -20.66 -22.20 2.49
CA ALA A 608 -20.07 -23.27 1.69
C ALA A 608 -19.35 -24.35 2.53
N ARG A 609 -19.08 -24.08 3.81
CA ARG A 609 -18.49 -25.04 4.77
C ARG A 609 -19.52 -25.67 5.71
N GLY A 610 -20.81 -25.35 5.57
CA GLY A 610 -21.84 -25.83 6.47
C GLY A 610 -22.04 -25.00 7.74
N ASP A 611 -21.38 -23.84 7.86
CA ASP A 611 -21.35 -23.07 9.12
C ASP A 611 -22.32 -21.87 9.07
N ARG A 612 -23.60 -22.14 9.42
CA ARG A 612 -24.65 -21.11 9.51
C ARG A 612 -24.34 -20.08 10.60
N ALA A 613 -23.91 -20.54 11.77
CA ALA A 613 -23.63 -19.70 12.93
C ALA A 613 -22.54 -18.67 12.61
N ALA A 614 -21.42 -19.10 12.02
CA ALA A 614 -20.36 -18.17 11.63
C ALA A 614 -20.78 -17.21 10.50
N ALA A 615 -21.67 -17.64 9.60
CA ALA A 615 -22.21 -16.75 8.57
C ALA A 615 -23.09 -15.64 9.18
N VAL A 616 -23.97 -15.99 10.12
CA VAL A 616 -24.81 -15.03 10.86
C VAL A 616 -23.95 -14.09 11.71
N GLU A 617 -22.94 -14.62 12.41
CA GLU A 617 -22.03 -13.81 13.23
C GLU A 617 -21.35 -12.70 12.41
N ILE A 618 -20.96 -12.99 11.16
CA ILE A 618 -20.35 -12.01 10.25
C ILE A 618 -21.37 -10.98 9.74
N LEU A 619 -22.63 -11.38 9.53
CA LEU A 619 -23.69 -10.47 9.10
C LEU A 619 -24.13 -9.54 10.25
N ASP A 620 -24.23 -10.07 11.48
CA ASP A 620 -24.55 -9.30 12.70
C ASP A 620 -23.47 -8.28 13.07
N GLN A 621 -22.27 -8.48 12.53
CA GLN A 621 -21.13 -7.60 12.65
C GLN A 621 -21.21 -6.36 11.72
N VAL A 622 -22.20 -6.29 10.82
CA VAL A 622 -22.47 -5.10 9.99
C VAL A 622 -23.04 -3.99 10.90
N PRO A 623 -22.46 -2.78 10.92
CA PRO A 623 -22.93 -1.73 11.82
C PRO A 623 -24.35 -1.26 11.50
N GLU A 624 -25.16 -0.97 12.52
CA GLU A 624 -26.56 -0.54 12.36
C GLU A 624 -26.73 0.77 11.58
N PHE A 625 -25.71 1.64 11.59
CA PHE A 625 -25.70 2.88 10.80
C PHE A 625 -25.29 2.67 9.33
N SER A 626 -24.94 1.44 8.94
CA SER A 626 -24.66 1.08 7.56
C SER A 626 -25.93 1.20 6.73
N ARG A 627 -25.82 1.75 5.52
CA ARG A 627 -26.92 1.73 4.55
C ARG A 627 -27.33 0.31 4.11
N TYR A 628 -26.56 -0.71 4.50
CA TYR A 628 -26.79 -2.12 4.21
C TYR A 628 -27.18 -2.93 5.46
N ASP A 629 -27.49 -2.29 6.58
CA ASP A 629 -27.97 -2.97 7.80
C ASP A 629 -29.22 -3.82 7.53
N GLU A 630 -30.26 -3.25 6.90
CA GLU A 630 -31.48 -3.97 6.53
C GLU A 630 -31.17 -5.22 5.68
N ALA A 631 -30.29 -5.08 4.69
CA ALA A 631 -29.85 -6.18 3.84
C ALA A 631 -29.13 -7.28 4.65
N ALA A 632 -28.27 -6.91 5.59
CA ALA A 632 -27.57 -7.88 6.46
C ALA A 632 -28.54 -8.62 7.39
N ARG A 633 -29.55 -7.93 7.93
CA ARG A 633 -30.57 -8.56 8.78
C ARG A 633 -31.48 -9.50 7.99
N ILE A 634 -31.90 -9.11 6.78
CA ILE A 634 -32.62 -10.00 5.85
C ILE A 634 -31.79 -11.24 5.54
N ALA A 635 -30.49 -11.07 5.25
CA ALA A 635 -29.58 -12.18 5.01
C ALA A 635 -29.48 -13.11 6.23
N GLY A 636 -29.41 -12.57 7.45
CA GLY A 636 -29.42 -13.34 8.69
C GLY A 636 -30.66 -14.23 8.84
N VAL A 637 -31.86 -13.68 8.60
CA VAL A 637 -33.11 -14.45 8.58
C VAL A 637 -33.04 -15.58 7.56
N ARG A 638 -32.61 -15.28 6.34
CA ARG A 638 -32.52 -16.27 5.26
C ARG A 638 -31.51 -17.37 5.56
N VAL A 639 -30.36 -17.03 6.12
CA VAL A 639 -29.34 -18.00 6.53
C VAL A 639 -29.86 -18.93 7.61
N LEU A 640 -30.73 -18.47 8.51
CA LEU A 640 -31.31 -19.30 9.56
C LEU A 640 -32.56 -20.06 9.12
N SER A 641 -33.17 -19.67 8.00
CA SER A 641 -34.44 -20.25 7.56
C SER A 641 -34.40 -21.05 6.27
N ALA A 642 -33.38 -20.95 5.42
CA ALA A 642 -33.34 -21.66 4.15
C ALA A 642 -32.46 -22.93 4.21
N PRO A 643 -32.71 -23.96 3.38
CA PRO A 643 -31.85 -25.15 3.32
C PRO A 643 -30.40 -24.85 2.91
N MET A 644 -29.45 -25.69 3.32
CA MET A 644 -28.03 -25.53 2.96
C MET A 644 -27.79 -25.74 1.45
N PRO A 645 -26.92 -24.95 0.78
CA PRO A 645 -26.73 -25.00 -0.67
C PRO A 645 -26.27 -26.34 -1.26
N GLU A 646 -25.42 -27.09 -0.54
CA GLU A 646 -24.82 -28.34 -1.06
C GLU A 646 -25.49 -29.60 -0.50
N THR A 647 -25.85 -29.59 0.77
CA THR A 647 -26.42 -30.76 1.45
C THR A 647 -27.94 -30.79 1.41
N GLY A 648 -28.59 -29.64 1.24
CA GLY A 648 -30.04 -29.51 1.38
C GLY A 648 -30.52 -29.63 2.83
N ASP A 649 -29.61 -29.65 3.80
CA ASP A 649 -29.96 -29.81 5.21
C ASP A 649 -30.84 -28.65 5.67
N LEU A 650 -31.99 -28.99 6.25
CA LEU A 650 -32.86 -28.02 6.89
C LEU A 650 -32.17 -27.42 8.12
N PRO A 651 -32.44 -26.14 8.43
CA PRO A 651 -32.02 -25.55 9.70
C PRO A 651 -32.58 -26.34 10.89
N ALA A 652 -31.88 -26.28 12.01
CA ALA A 652 -32.37 -26.81 13.28
C ALA A 652 -33.55 -25.97 13.80
N SER A 653 -34.42 -26.56 14.62
CA SER A 653 -35.60 -25.87 15.16
C SER A 653 -35.24 -24.58 15.92
N ALA A 654 -34.13 -24.57 16.65
CA ALA A 654 -33.62 -23.38 17.33
C ALA A 654 -33.15 -22.27 16.35
N GLU A 655 -32.59 -22.65 15.20
CA GLU A 655 -32.20 -21.69 14.16
C GLU A 655 -33.45 -21.08 13.48
N LEU A 656 -34.48 -21.91 13.22
CA LEU A 656 -35.77 -21.43 12.72
C LEU A 656 -36.47 -20.49 13.69
N ASP A 657 -36.43 -20.79 14.99
CA ASP A 657 -36.99 -19.93 16.02
C ASP A 657 -36.25 -18.57 16.07
N ASP A 658 -34.91 -18.56 15.96
CA ASP A 658 -34.13 -17.33 15.86
C ASP A 658 -34.47 -16.54 14.57
N ALA A 659 -34.66 -17.24 13.44
CA ALA A 659 -35.11 -16.61 12.20
C ALA A 659 -36.45 -15.89 12.37
N VAL A 660 -37.41 -16.50 13.09
CA VAL A 660 -38.72 -15.90 13.41
C VAL A 660 -38.55 -14.66 14.27
N VAL A 661 -37.73 -14.73 15.34
CA VAL A 661 -37.46 -13.58 16.21
C VAL A 661 -36.88 -12.42 15.41
N ARG A 662 -35.84 -12.68 14.60
CA ARG A 662 -35.21 -11.68 13.73
C ARG A 662 -36.20 -11.10 12.72
N LEU A 663 -37.02 -11.94 12.08
CA LEU A 663 -38.02 -11.50 11.11
C LEU A 663 -39.05 -10.56 11.73
N THR A 664 -39.50 -10.80 12.96
CA THR A 664 -40.45 -9.90 13.66
C THR A 664 -39.87 -8.54 14.02
N ALA A 665 -38.54 -8.41 14.05
CA ALA A 665 -37.83 -7.17 14.35
C ALA A 665 -37.51 -6.34 13.08
N LEU A 666 -37.80 -6.85 11.88
CA LEU A 666 -37.57 -6.14 10.63
C LEU A 666 -38.73 -5.19 10.30
N ASP A 667 -38.40 -3.98 9.87
CA ASP A 667 -39.37 -3.00 9.35
C ASP A 667 -39.29 -2.96 7.81
N LEU A 668 -39.95 -3.93 7.16
CA LEU A 668 -39.94 -4.07 5.70
C LEU A 668 -41.27 -3.59 5.09
N ASP A 669 -41.23 -3.31 3.79
CA ASP A 669 -42.47 -3.19 3.03
C ASP A 669 -43.30 -4.49 3.08
N GLY A 670 -44.60 -4.35 2.85
CA GLY A 670 -45.54 -5.48 3.00
C GLY A 670 -45.26 -6.64 2.05
N ASP A 671 -44.74 -6.39 0.84
CA ASP A 671 -44.44 -7.44 -0.14
C ASP A 671 -43.20 -8.24 0.26
N ALA A 672 -42.09 -7.57 0.56
CA ALA A 672 -40.84 -8.20 0.99
C ALA A 672 -41.04 -8.99 2.29
N LEU A 673 -41.82 -8.46 3.23
CA LEU A 673 -42.20 -9.18 4.45
C LEU A 673 -43.01 -10.43 4.15
N ASP A 674 -44.07 -10.34 3.33
CA ASP A 674 -44.89 -11.50 2.97
C ASP A 674 -44.05 -12.57 2.24
N ARG A 675 -43.09 -12.19 1.38
CA ARG A 675 -42.16 -13.11 0.71
C ARG A 675 -41.22 -13.81 1.69
N LEU A 676 -40.62 -13.10 2.63
CA LEU A 676 -39.77 -13.72 3.66
C LEU A 676 -40.56 -14.64 4.59
N VAL A 677 -41.73 -14.20 5.08
CA VAL A 677 -42.62 -15.01 5.91
C VAL A 677 -43.01 -16.30 5.19
N THR A 678 -43.29 -16.22 3.89
CA THR A 678 -43.65 -17.40 3.08
C THR A 678 -42.48 -18.39 2.99
N ALA A 679 -41.25 -17.92 2.73
CA ALA A 679 -40.07 -18.78 2.68
C ALA A 679 -39.76 -19.47 4.03
N VAL A 680 -39.94 -18.74 5.15
CA VAL A 680 -39.78 -19.32 6.50
C VAL A 680 -40.84 -20.40 6.75
N ARG A 681 -42.09 -20.16 6.35
CA ARG A 681 -43.19 -21.13 6.50
C ARG A 681 -43.03 -22.39 5.65
N GLU A 682 -42.51 -22.27 4.43
CA GLU A 682 -42.20 -23.43 3.58
C GLU A 682 -41.20 -24.36 4.27
N THR A 683 -40.13 -23.78 4.83
CA THR A 683 -39.11 -24.53 5.55
C THR A 683 -39.67 -25.13 6.84
N GLY A 684 -40.47 -24.36 7.59
CA GLY A 684 -41.14 -24.88 8.79
C GLY A 684 -42.08 -26.06 8.50
N LEU A 685 -42.88 -25.98 7.43
CA LEU A 685 -43.71 -27.11 7.00
C LEU A 685 -42.87 -28.31 6.58
N ALA A 686 -41.77 -28.10 5.84
CA ALA A 686 -40.86 -29.18 5.48
C ALA A 686 -40.26 -29.87 6.72
N GLY A 687 -39.89 -29.09 7.74
CA GLY A 687 -39.41 -29.61 9.02
C GLY A 687 -40.44 -30.46 9.75
N VAL A 688 -41.69 -29.98 9.84
CA VAL A 688 -42.81 -30.75 10.44
C VAL A 688 -43.06 -32.06 9.69
N LEU A 689 -43.06 -32.04 8.35
CA LEU A 689 -43.26 -33.23 7.53
C LEU A 689 -42.13 -34.26 7.66
N LEU A 690 -40.90 -33.81 7.94
CA LEU A 690 -39.74 -34.66 8.21
C LEU A 690 -39.65 -35.10 9.68
N GLY A 691 -40.60 -34.69 10.54
CA GLY A 691 -40.63 -35.04 11.95
C GLY A 691 -39.56 -34.32 12.79
N GLN A 692 -39.17 -33.09 12.42
CA GLN A 692 -38.30 -32.27 13.25
C GLN A 692 -39.04 -31.83 14.52
N ASP A 693 -38.53 -32.24 15.69
CA ASP A 693 -39.07 -31.86 16.99
C ASP A 693 -38.60 -30.45 17.41
N GLY A 694 -39.39 -29.79 18.26
CA GLY A 694 -38.99 -28.55 18.94
C GLY A 694 -39.19 -27.27 18.14
N ILE A 695 -39.96 -27.29 17.05
CA ILE A 695 -40.44 -26.06 16.38
C ILE A 695 -41.41 -25.33 17.32
N THR A 696 -41.18 -24.05 17.60
CA THR A 696 -42.05 -23.27 18.50
C THR A 696 -43.36 -22.88 17.79
N ASP A 697 -44.50 -23.20 18.41
CA ASP A 697 -45.83 -22.83 17.89
C ASP A 697 -46.11 -21.33 18.09
N GLY A 698 -46.46 -20.61 17.02
CA GLY A 698 -46.67 -19.16 17.05
C GLY A 698 -47.50 -18.63 15.87
N GLU A 699 -47.39 -17.33 15.60
CA GLU A 699 -48.11 -16.69 14.48
C GLU A 699 -47.46 -16.97 13.11
N ILE A 700 -46.12 -17.03 13.08
CA ILE A 700 -45.36 -17.26 11.85
C ILE A 700 -45.25 -18.77 11.56
N LEU A 701 -44.71 -19.55 12.51
CA LEU A 701 -44.56 -21.00 12.42
C LEU A 701 -45.60 -21.73 13.28
N ARG A 702 -45.92 -22.95 12.88
CA ARG A 702 -46.83 -23.85 13.60
C ARG A 702 -46.17 -25.21 13.78
N ALA A 703 -46.31 -25.80 14.96
CA ALA A 703 -45.64 -27.05 15.30
C ALA A 703 -46.37 -28.29 14.74
N ASP A 704 -47.64 -28.15 14.34
CA ASP A 704 -48.46 -29.23 13.77
C ASP A 704 -48.68 -29.06 12.25
N GLU A 705 -48.80 -30.17 11.53
CA GLU A 705 -48.93 -30.15 10.05
C GLU A 705 -50.15 -29.35 9.58
N THR A 706 -51.28 -29.47 10.28
CA THR A 706 -52.53 -28.78 9.89
C THR A 706 -52.37 -27.27 10.05
N GLY A 707 -51.79 -26.82 11.16
CA GLY A 707 -51.44 -25.44 11.42
C GLY A 707 -50.44 -24.90 10.39
N ALA A 708 -49.35 -25.63 10.13
CA ALA A 708 -48.29 -25.21 9.21
C ALA A 708 -48.82 -25.03 7.77
N ARG A 709 -49.63 -25.99 7.30
CA ARG A 709 -50.35 -25.89 6.01
C ARG A 709 -51.32 -24.71 5.95
N THR A 710 -52.05 -24.45 7.03
CA THR A 710 -53.03 -23.34 7.10
C THR A 710 -52.35 -21.98 6.97
N VAL A 711 -51.24 -21.77 7.69
CA VAL A 711 -50.52 -20.49 7.63
C VAL A 711 -49.81 -20.30 6.29
N LEU A 712 -49.34 -21.38 5.66
CA LEU A 712 -48.72 -21.34 4.32
C LEU A 712 -49.74 -21.07 3.20
N ASP A 713 -50.94 -21.67 3.21
CA ASP A 713 -52.05 -21.34 2.28
C ASP A 713 -52.37 -19.83 2.32
N ARG A 714 -52.44 -19.26 3.53
CA ARG A 714 -52.66 -17.81 3.69
C ARG A 714 -51.52 -16.98 3.09
N SER A 715 -50.27 -17.43 3.27
CA SER A 715 -49.08 -16.78 2.71
C SER A 715 -49.13 -16.72 1.18
N TYR A 716 -49.38 -17.83 0.49
CA TYR A 716 -49.47 -17.82 -0.98
C TYR A 716 -50.61 -16.94 -1.50
N ARG A 717 -51.76 -16.90 -0.81
CA ARG A 717 -52.87 -15.99 -1.17
C ARG A 717 -52.49 -14.52 -1.01
N ARG A 718 -51.69 -14.18 0.00
CA ARG A 718 -51.15 -12.82 0.14
C ARG A 718 -50.19 -12.48 -0.99
N LEU A 719 -49.26 -13.39 -1.31
CA LEU A 719 -48.36 -13.20 -2.45
C LEU A 719 -49.10 -13.02 -3.77
N ALA A 720 -50.24 -13.69 -3.96
CA ALA A 720 -51.06 -13.53 -5.16
C ALA A 720 -51.55 -12.09 -5.35
N HIS A 721 -51.78 -11.32 -4.29
CA HIS A 721 -52.14 -9.89 -4.39
C HIS A 721 -51.02 -9.01 -4.96
N HIS A 722 -49.77 -9.46 -4.86
CA HIS A 722 -48.59 -8.75 -5.39
C HIS A 722 -48.14 -9.28 -6.76
N ALA A 723 -48.90 -10.20 -7.36
CA ALA A 723 -48.52 -10.83 -8.62
C ALA A 723 -48.44 -9.82 -9.78
N PRO A 724 -47.36 -9.83 -10.59
CA PRO A 724 -47.17 -8.89 -11.70
C PRO A 724 -48.05 -9.21 -12.92
N SER A 725 -48.66 -10.40 -12.97
CA SER A 725 -49.54 -10.82 -14.06
C SER A 725 -50.62 -11.81 -13.57
N PRO A 726 -51.74 -11.96 -14.32
CA PRO A 726 -52.77 -12.94 -14.01
C PRO A 726 -52.22 -14.38 -13.96
N GLU A 727 -51.28 -14.74 -14.83
CA GLU A 727 -50.66 -16.07 -14.84
C GLU A 727 -49.86 -16.32 -13.56
N ALA A 728 -49.09 -15.33 -13.11
CA ALA A 728 -48.35 -15.40 -11.85
C ALA A 728 -49.31 -15.51 -10.64
N HIS A 729 -50.43 -14.78 -10.68
CA HIS A 729 -51.48 -14.87 -9.67
C HIS A 729 -52.05 -16.29 -9.60
N ASP A 730 -52.43 -16.88 -10.74
CA ASP A 730 -53.04 -18.20 -10.81
C ASP A 730 -52.09 -19.30 -10.29
N VAL A 731 -50.79 -19.21 -10.62
CA VAL A 731 -49.77 -20.12 -10.07
C VAL A 731 -49.72 -20.05 -8.54
N LEU A 732 -49.78 -18.86 -7.95
CA LEU A 732 -49.77 -18.69 -6.49
C LEU A 732 -51.06 -19.21 -5.83
N ILE A 733 -52.21 -19.07 -6.50
CA ILE A 733 -53.47 -19.66 -6.03
C ILE A 733 -53.44 -21.19 -6.10
N ASP A 734 -52.85 -21.76 -7.15
CA ASP A 734 -52.67 -23.20 -7.26
C ASP A 734 -51.72 -23.74 -6.19
N LEU A 735 -50.62 -23.03 -5.89
CA LEU A 735 -49.75 -23.34 -4.76
C LEU A 735 -50.52 -23.31 -3.43
N ALA A 736 -51.33 -22.27 -3.19
CA ALA A 736 -52.18 -22.16 -2.02
C ALA A 736 -53.13 -23.36 -1.88
N ASN A 737 -53.79 -23.75 -2.98
CA ASN A 737 -54.70 -24.89 -3.00
C ASN A 737 -53.96 -26.23 -2.76
N SER A 738 -52.72 -26.36 -3.23
CA SER A 738 -51.92 -27.58 -3.09
C SER A 738 -51.48 -27.86 -1.64
N VAL A 739 -51.28 -26.82 -0.83
CA VAL A 739 -50.86 -26.96 0.57
C VAL A 739 -52.03 -26.97 1.55
N ARG A 740 -53.26 -26.71 1.09
CA ARG A 740 -54.45 -26.60 1.92
C ARG A 740 -54.65 -27.86 2.80
N PRO A 741 -54.90 -27.71 4.12
CA PRO A 741 -55.15 -28.86 4.98
C PRO A 741 -56.38 -29.64 4.51
N VAL A 742 -56.28 -30.97 4.45
CA VAL A 742 -57.40 -31.83 4.12
C VAL A 742 -58.31 -31.93 5.35
N THR A 743 -59.44 -31.24 5.35
CA THR A 743 -60.51 -31.49 6.30
C THR A 743 -61.22 -32.78 5.88
N LEU A 744 -60.96 -33.90 6.56
CA LEU A 744 -61.81 -35.07 6.48
C LEU A 744 -63.19 -34.67 7.04
N VAL A 745 -64.19 -34.59 6.17
CA VAL A 745 -65.61 -34.43 6.54
C VAL A 745 -66.19 -35.80 6.84
#